data_AF-A0A443SDM2-F1
#
_entry.id   AF-A0A443SDM2-F1
#
_cell.length_a   1.000
_cell.length_b   1.000
_cell.length_c   1.000
_cell.angle_alpha   90.00
_cell.angle_beta   90.00
_cell.angle_gamma   90.00
#
_symmetry.space_group_name_H-M   'P 1'
#
loop_
_entity.id
_entity.type
_entity.pdbx_description
1 polymer ?
#
loop_
_entity_poly.entity_id
_entity_poly.type
_entity_poly.pdbx_seq_one_letter_code
_entity_poly.pdbx_strand_id
1 'polypeptide(L)'
;MKIERSKLKKSSSEVPNDCKQLIEKLKACNERELLDALKSIKTWNYGKVSYLALLICSLLSGNQCELNHWVDVLDLFDAVLEKCVHKEKENQWALPCDLPHNEMQKELLIHIIVFTALLIEHSFSKYIYNSVEHLTTLLSSSDMQVVLAVLNLLYVFSKRSNFISRLSSERRQALYARLNYLAEVSFYCRTSQKCNMNTGNWHCSSYFLNESWGGKENGFGLAECCLDSPISPFPASATTLHFEFYCDDSNCSPHISSKRNCNTLNTIHIDNVDQIRDKNLAQIMEDLLQTHSVPKDKQMLLFTHLRLAHSFSNHKKRLQCVQARLQALSIIVYCNAMSLQDSSSNTLYNGFIEELVDVLELKNSDLLEIKAAALRTLTSIIHLDHNSKLNTIIDVTGAASYHGFLPTLVRSCIQALIDGNTEQFPLQLATALFSFLYHLASYENGGEALVSCGMIESLLKVISWNGSDPEHITFVTRAVRVIDLITNMEMSAFQTHGGLNVFIQRLEVEVDICRKQQPFVIDVNSTTDASELSLHELPPSTSNLSSVTNGSPMEIDNPSSESVGATSSSITNKSSVVKDVTCYPQRAAVLKSTLNFLKKAIQDSTFSDNIRHLMEGSLPRSLKHIISNAEYYGPTLFMLATDVVTVYVFQEPSLLSSLQENGITDVVLQALLVKEVCN
;
A
#
# COMPACT_ATOMS: atom_id res chain seq x y z
N MET A 1 13.46 -11.32 22.09
CA MET A 1 12.37 -11.03 23.04
C MET A 1 11.11 -11.82 22.66
N LYS A 2 10.55 -12.60 23.61
CA LYS A 2 9.18 -13.12 23.52
C LYS A 2 8.25 -11.92 23.33
N ILE A 3 7.47 -11.89 22.26
CA ILE A 3 6.30 -11.00 22.15
C ILE A 3 5.61 -10.95 23.51
N GLU A 4 5.23 -9.76 24.01
CA GLU A 4 4.64 -9.61 25.34
C GLU A 4 3.30 -10.37 25.42
N ARG A 5 3.38 -11.67 25.75
CA ARG A 5 2.23 -12.57 25.80
C ARG A 5 1.23 -12.15 26.88
N SER A 6 1.66 -11.30 27.82
CA SER A 6 0.82 -10.66 28.83
C SER A 6 -0.19 -9.65 28.28
N LYS A 7 0.05 -9.07 27.09
CA LYS A 7 -0.87 -8.16 26.39
C LYS A 7 -1.78 -8.88 25.37
N LEU A 8 -1.60 -10.18 25.18
CA LEU A 8 -2.48 -10.99 24.34
C LEU A 8 -3.84 -11.15 25.03
N LYS A 9 -4.83 -10.36 24.61
CA LYS A 9 -6.22 -10.75 24.83
C LYS A 9 -6.46 -12.07 24.09
N LYS A 10 -7.28 -12.97 24.64
CA LYS A 10 -7.73 -14.17 23.91
C LYS A 10 -8.25 -13.73 22.54
N SER A 11 -7.67 -14.26 21.46
CA SER A 11 -8.08 -13.90 20.10
C SER A 11 -9.57 -14.20 19.95
N SER A 12 -10.34 -13.21 19.48
CA SER A 12 -11.76 -13.39 19.18
C SER A 12 -11.98 -14.06 17.82
N SER A 13 -10.91 -14.25 17.03
CA SER A 13 -10.97 -14.74 15.66
C SER A 13 -10.29 -16.11 15.49
N GLU A 14 -10.94 -17.01 14.75
CA GLU A 14 -10.34 -18.28 14.31
C GLU A 14 -9.26 -18.02 13.24
N VAL A 15 -8.17 -18.79 13.29
CA VAL A 15 -7.09 -18.68 12.30
C VAL A 15 -7.57 -19.26 10.97
N PRO A 16 -7.52 -18.52 9.85
CA PRO A 16 -7.82 -19.06 8.53
C PRO A 16 -6.94 -20.28 8.22
N ASN A 17 -7.52 -21.33 7.63
CA ASN A 17 -6.83 -22.60 7.41
C ASN A 17 -5.54 -22.44 6.59
N ASP A 18 -5.57 -21.57 5.57
CA ASP A 18 -4.40 -21.28 4.72
C ASP A 18 -3.27 -20.58 5.52
N CYS A 19 -3.63 -19.66 6.43
CA CYS A 19 -2.66 -19.04 7.34
C CYS A 19 -2.09 -20.07 8.31
N LYS A 20 -2.92 -20.95 8.86
CA LYS A 20 -2.50 -22.01 9.79
C LYS A 20 -1.50 -22.96 9.13
N GLN A 21 -1.76 -23.39 7.89
CA GLN A 21 -0.83 -24.24 7.14
C GLN A 21 0.50 -23.54 6.89
N LEU A 22 0.48 -22.25 6.53
CA LEU A 22 1.71 -21.50 6.32
C LEU A 22 2.50 -21.29 7.62
N ILE A 23 1.82 -20.97 8.73
CA ILE A 23 2.44 -20.81 10.05
C ILE A 23 3.14 -22.11 10.46
N GLU A 24 2.46 -23.25 10.36
CA GLU A 24 3.03 -24.55 10.71
C GLU A 24 4.20 -24.94 9.79
N LYS A 25 4.11 -24.62 8.49
CA LYS A 25 5.23 -24.82 7.56
C LYS A 25 6.46 -24.00 7.97
N LEU A 26 6.29 -22.70 8.26
CA LEU A 26 7.41 -21.82 8.63
C LEU A 26 8.02 -22.20 9.98
N LYS A 27 7.21 -22.70 10.93
CA LYS A 27 7.69 -23.19 12.23
C LYS A 27 8.51 -24.48 12.12
N ALA A 28 8.22 -25.32 11.13
CA ALA A 28 8.90 -26.60 10.95
C ALA A 28 10.22 -26.49 10.15
N CYS A 29 10.45 -25.38 9.45
CA CYS A 29 11.62 -25.19 8.59
C CYS A 29 12.91 -24.89 9.37
N ASN A 30 14.03 -25.43 8.89
CA ASN A 30 15.38 -24.98 9.28
C ASN A 30 15.75 -23.64 8.61
N GLU A 31 16.81 -22.94 9.05
CA GLU A 31 17.18 -21.61 8.51
C GLU A 31 17.33 -21.54 6.98
N ARG A 32 17.82 -22.62 6.33
CA ARG A 32 17.93 -22.70 4.86
C ARG A 32 16.59 -22.93 4.17
N GLU A 33 15.79 -23.85 4.68
CA GLU A 33 14.45 -24.14 4.16
C GLU A 33 13.52 -22.94 4.36
N LEU A 34 13.71 -22.20 5.46
CA LEU A 34 13.00 -20.97 5.76
C LEU A 34 13.33 -19.90 4.71
N LEU A 35 14.61 -19.73 4.34
CA LEU A 35 15.02 -18.82 3.28
C LEU A 35 14.31 -19.14 1.96
N ASP A 36 14.30 -20.42 1.55
CA ASP A 36 13.66 -20.85 0.30
C ASP A 36 12.13 -20.69 0.35
N ALA A 37 11.51 -20.98 1.49
CA ALA A 37 10.09 -20.76 1.70
C ALA A 37 9.74 -19.27 1.59
N LEU A 38 10.51 -18.37 2.21
CA LEU A 38 10.29 -16.92 2.16
C LEU A 38 10.51 -16.36 0.75
N LYS A 39 11.52 -16.85 0.01
CA LYS A 39 11.76 -16.47 -1.41
C LYS A 39 10.58 -16.78 -2.32
N SER A 40 9.85 -17.86 -2.04
CA SER A 40 8.68 -18.25 -2.83
C SER A 40 7.47 -17.32 -2.65
N ILE A 41 7.43 -16.56 -1.55
CA ILE A 41 6.29 -15.70 -1.19
C ILE A 41 6.57 -14.26 -1.62
N LYS A 42 6.13 -13.92 -2.83
CA LYS A 42 6.21 -12.55 -3.37
C LYS A 42 4.91 -11.75 -3.22
N THR A 43 3.77 -12.43 -3.13
CA THR A 43 2.44 -11.83 -3.02
C THR A 43 1.66 -12.45 -1.87
N TRP A 44 0.82 -11.65 -1.22
CA TRP A 44 0.03 -12.10 -0.06
C TRP A 44 -1.31 -12.67 -0.50
N ASN A 45 -1.46 -13.99 -0.40
CA ASN A 45 -2.67 -14.71 -0.81
C ASN A 45 -3.39 -15.42 0.34
N TYR A 46 -3.01 -15.15 1.59
CA TYR A 46 -3.45 -15.88 2.78
C TYR A 46 -4.42 -15.05 3.63
N GLY A 47 -5.31 -15.71 4.38
CA GLY A 47 -6.09 -15.04 5.43
C GLY A 47 -7.48 -14.57 5.02
N LYS A 48 -8.22 -15.39 4.29
CA LYS A 48 -9.67 -15.20 4.10
C LYS A 48 -10.34 -15.17 5.48
N VAL A 49 -10.74 -14.00 5.94
CA VAL A 49 -11.51 -13.83 7.18
C VAL A 49 -12.83 -13.17 6.83
N SER A 50 -13.91 -13.92 7.03
CA SER A 50 -15.26 -13.38 7.10
C SER A 50 -15.40 -12.54 8.37
N TYR A 51 -16.03 -11.37 8.21
CA TYR A 51 -16.58 -10.47 9.23
C TYR A 51 -15.77 -9.25 9.71
N LEU A 52 -16.45 -8.10 9.55
CA LEU A 52 -16.51 -6.89 10.39
C LEU A 52 -15.20 -6.30 10.94
N ALA A 53 -14.47 -5.56 10.10
CA ALA A 53 -13.82 -4.30 10.46
C ALA A 53 -13.15 -3.62 9.25
N LEU A 54 -13.91 -3.00 8.33
CA LEU A 54 -13.33 -2.28 7.20
C LEU A 54 -14.04 -0.95 6.94
N LEU A 55 -13.88 -0.01 7.88
CA LEU A 55 -14.34 1.36 7.64
C LEU A 55 -13.24 2.37 7.28
N ILE A 56 -11.95 2.20 7.61
CA ILE A 56 -10.95 3.27 7.28
C ILE A 56 -9.54 2.74 6.94
N CYS A 57 -9.42 1.69 6.12
CA CYS A 57 -8.11 1.28 5.57
C CYS A 57 -8.24 0.94 4.09
N SER A 58 -8.56 1.95 3.29
CA SER A 58 -8.97 1.83 1.91
C SER A 58 -7.83 1.70 0.90
N LEU A 59 -6.98 0.69 1.06
CA LEU A 59 -6.19 0.12 -0.04
C LEU A 59 -5.94 -1.37 0.28
N LEU A 60 -6.71 -2.26 -0.35
CA LEU A 60 -6.40 -3.69 -0.59
C LEU A 60 -6.55 -4.72 0.54
N SER A 61 -7.32 -4.48 1.60
CA SER A 61 -7.33 -5.40 2.75
C SER A 61 -8.60 -6.27 2.85
N GLY A 62 -8.89 -7.09 1.83
CA GLY A 62 -9.93 -8.12 1.91
C GLY A 62 -9.52 -9.41 2.63
N ASN A 63 -8.23 -9.55 2.99
CA ASN A 63 -7.66 -10.71 3.68
C ASN A 63 -6.78 -10.23 4.84
N GLN A 64 -7.37 -9.68 5.91
CA GLN A 64 -6.58 -9.29 7.07
C GLN A 64 -6.51 -10.44 8.08
N CYS A 65 -5.29 -10.84 8.45
CA CYS A 65 -5.06 -11.79 9.53
C CYS A 65 -4.74 -11.07 10.84
N GLU A 66 -5.09 -11.67 11.97
CA GLU A 66 -4.71 -11.14 13.28
C GLU A 66 -3.23 -11.40 13.50
N LEU A 67 -2.43 -10.37 13.79
CA LEU A 67 -0.99 -10.54 13.99
C LEU A 67 -0.67 -11.50 15.16
N ASN A 68 -1.61 -11.67 16.10
CA ASN A 68 -1.52 -12.61 17.21
C ASN A 68 -1.36 -14.08 16.77
N HIS A 69 -1.86 -14.45 15.59
CA HIS A 69 -1.72 -15.82 15.08
C HIS A 69 -0.27 -16.14 14.68
N TRP A 70 0.53 -15.11 14.40
CA TRP A 70 1.89 -15.22 13.90
C TRP A 70 2.96 -15.12 14.98
N VAL A 71 2.57 -15.07 16.26
CA VAL A 71 3.47 -14.81 17.39
C VAL A 71 4.66 -15.78 17.42
N ASP A 72 4.44 -17.08 17.23
CA ASP A 72 5.54 -18.06 17.29
C ASP A 72 6.53 -17.89 16.11
N VAL A 73 6.03 -17.52 14.92
CA VAL A 73 6.86 -17.25 13.74
C VAL A 73 7.63 -15.94 13.93
N LEU A 74 7.00 -14.92 14.51
CA LEU A 74 7.64 -13.65 14.82
C LEU A 74 8.70 -13.80 15.93
N ASP A 75 8.47 -14.66 16.94
CA ASP A 75 9.48 -15.00 17.95
C ASP A 75 10.71 -15.69 17.30
N LEU A 76 10.50 -16.56 16.30
CA LEU A 76 11.59 -17.15 15.50
C LEU A 76 12.35 -16.09 14.70
N PHE A 77 11.63 -15.18 14.03
CA PHE A 77 12.24 -14.08 13.28
C PHE A 77 13.03 -13.14 14.18
N ASP A 78 12.52 -12.85 15.38
CA ASP A 78 13.20 -12.02 16.35
C ASP A 78 14.51 -12.65 16.83
N ALA A 79 14.54 -13.97 17.01
CA ALA A 79 15.79 -14.68 17.34
C ALA A 79 16.83 -14.56 16.22
N VAL A 80 16.41 -14.58 14.94
CA VAL A 80 17.33 -14.35 13.81
C VAL A 80 17.80 -12.90 13.76
N LEU A 81 16.90 -11.93 13.98
CA LEU A 81 17.22 -10.51 14.09
C LEU A 81 18.26 -10.25 15.20
N GLU A 82 18.07 -10.87 16.37
CA GLU A 82 18.96 -10.76 17.51
C GLU A 82 20.36 -11.31 17.18
N LYS A 83 20.47 -12.50 16.55
CA LYS A 83 21.76 -13.05 16.08
C LYS A 83 22.49 -12.11 15.13
N CYS A 84 21.77 -11.40 14.27
CA CYS A 84 22.35 -10.49 13.29
C CYS A 84 22.81 -9.15 13.88
N VAL A 85 22.30 -8.77 15.05
CA VAL A 85 22.53 -7.47 15.69
C VAL A 85 23.45 -7.56 16.91
N HIS A 86 23.48 -8.70 17.59
CA HIS A 86 24.23 -8.87 18.84
C HIS A 86 25.75 -8.77 18.62
N LYS A 87 26.37 -7.75 19.22
CA LYS A 87 27.82 -7.51 19.12
C LYS A 87 28.54 -8.26 20.23
N GLU A 88 29.57 -9.04 19.88
CA GLU A 88 30.37 -9.79 20.87
C GLU A 88 31.30 -8.90 21.69
N LYS A 89 31.71 -7.73 21.15
CA LYS A 89 32.58 -6.76 21.82
C LYS A 89 31.93 -5.37 21.87
N GLU A 90 32.07 -4.67 22.99
CA GLU A 90 31.50 -3.32 23.17
C GLU A 90 32.03 -2.29 22.15
N ASN A 91 33.30 -2.41 21.72
CA ASN A 91 33.93 -1.50 20.75
C ASN A 91 33.77 -1.93 19.29
N GLN A 92 33.04 -3.01 19.01
CA GLN A 92 32.84 -3.48 17.64
C GLN A 92 31.80 -2.61 16.93
N TRP A 93 32.17 -1.96 15.83
CA TRP A 93 31.22 -1.23 15.01
C TRP A 93 30.45 -2.19 14.08
N ALA A 94 31.17 -3.13 13.47
CA ALA A 94 30.63 -4.09 12.50
C ALA A 94 29.51 -4.95 13.10
N LEU A 95 28.36 -5.00 12.43
CA LEU A 95 27.31 -5.95 12.80
C LEU A 95 27.66 -7.36 12.32
N PRO A 96 27.25 -8.43 13.05
CA PRO A 96 27.44 -9.81 12.62
C PRO A 96 26.93 -10.11 11.20
N CYS A 97 25.84 -9.46 10.77
CA CYS A 97 25.30 -9.59 9.42
C CYS A 97 26.18 -8.97 8.31
N ASP A 98 27.06 -8.03 8.66
CA ASP A 98 27.94 -7.33 7.72
C ASP A 98 29.25 -8.11 7.47
N LEU A 99 29.48 -9.19 8.23
CA LEU A 99 30.69 -10.00 8.10
C LEU A 99 30.61 -10.92 6.88
N PRO A 100 31.70 -11.05 6.08
CA PRO A 100 31.68 -11.76 4.81
C PRO A 100 31.41 -13.26 4.93
N HIS A 101 31.55 -13.86 6.12
CA HIS A 101 31.24 -15.28 6.36
C HIS A 101 29.75 -15.57 6.60
N ASN A 102 28.92 -14.53 6.75
CA ASN A 102 27.51 -14.65 7.13
C ASN A 102 26.54 -14.27 5.99
N GLU A 103 26.93 -14.41 4.73
CA GLU A 103 26.07 -14.00 3.58
C GLU A 103 24.71 -14.69 3.57
N MET A 104 24.64 -15.99 3.90
CA MET A 104 23.38 -16.73 3.99
C MET A 104 22.46 -16.15 5.09
N GLN A 105 23.04 -15.79 6.24
CA GLN A 105 22.27 -15.20 7.34
C GLN A 105 21.77 -13.80 6.98
N LYS A 106 22.58 -13.01 6.27
CA LYS A 106 22.17 -11.71 5.74
C LYS A 106 21.03 -11.84 4.74
N GLU A 107 21.09 -12.81 3.84
CA GLU A 107 20.02 -13.06 2.87
C GLU A 107 18.72 -13.47 3.57
N LEU A 108 18.80 -14.35 4.59
CA LEU A 108 17.68 -14.73 5.43
C LEU A 108 17.09 -13.53 6.18
N LEU A 109 17.93 -12.70 6.78
CA LEU A 109 17.54 -11.47 7.45
C LEU A 109 16.71 -10.55 6.52
N ILE A 110 17.19 -10.30 5.30
CA ILE A 110 16.49 -9.45 4.33
C ILE A 110 15.11 -10.05 4.00
N HIS A 111 15.02 -11.34 3.72
CA HIS A 111 13.76 -12.00 3.39
C HIS A 111 12.78 -12.04 4.57
N ILE A 112 13.27 -12.19 5.81
CA ILE A 112 12.47 -12.07 7.03
C ILE A 112 11.87 -10.66 7.13
N ILE A 113 12.67 -9.62 6.92
CA ILE A 113 12.18 -8.23 6.99
C ILE A 113 11.16 -7.94 5.89
N VAL A 114 11.42 -8.40 4.65
CA VAL A 114 10.49 -8.25 3.51
C VAL A 114 9.19 -8.99 3.77
N PHE A 115 9.24 -10.23 4.26
CA PHE A 115 8.05 -10.98 4.63
C PHE A 115 7.29 -10.32 5.78
N THR A 116 8.00 -9.80 6.78
CA THR A 116 7.37 -9.05 7.89
C THR A 116 6.66 -7.81 7.36
N ALA A 117 7.21 -7.12 6.36
CA ALA A 117 6.55 -5.98 5.73
C ALA A 117 5.24 -6.40 5.03
N LEU A 118 5.24 -7.52 4.31
CA LEU A 118 4.04 -8.08 3.68
C LEU A 118 2.99 -8.50 4.73
N LEU A 119 3.40 -9.20 5.79
CA LEU A 119 2.53 -9.61 6.88
C LEU A 119 1.90 -8.40 7.58
N ILE A 120 2.68 -7.36 7.86
CA ILE A 120 2.18 -6.13 8.48
C ILE A 120 1.22 -5.38 7.55
N GLU A 121 1.46 -5.36 6.24
CA GLU A 121 0.52 -4.73 5.30
C GLU A 121 -0.87 -5.40 5.34
N HIS A 122 -0.93 -6.72 5.52
CA HIS A 122 -2.14 -7.53 5.53
C HIS A 122 -2.58 -8.02 6.92
N SER A 123 -2.22 -7.31 7.99
CA SER A 123 -2.64 -7.64 9.34
C SER A 123 -3.22 -6.47 10.13
N PHE A 124 -4.01 -6.81 11.15
CA PHE A 124 -4.50 -5.90 12.19
C PHE A 124 -3.90 -6.26 13.55
N SER A 125 -4.16 -5.43 14.57
CA SER A 125 -3.52 -5.54 15.89
C SER A 125 -1.99 -5.47 15.84
N LYS A 126 -1.45 -4.55 15.02
CA LYS A 126 -0.01 -4.37 14.78
C LYS A 126 0.82 -3.96 16.02
N TYR A 127 0.16 -3.54 17.11
CA TYR A 127 0.81 -3.08 18.34
C TYR A 127 1.56 -4.18 19.11
N ILE A 128 1.37 -5.46 18.74
CA ILE A 128 2.06 -6.60 19.34
C ILE A 128 3.52 -6.72 18.88
N TYR A 129 3.88 -6.14 17.73
CA TYR A 129 5.26 -6.18 17.23
C TYR A 129 6.21 -5.41 18.16
N ASN A 130 7.29 -6.05 18.64
CA ASN A 130 8.19 -5.46 19.64
C ASN A 130 9.67 -5.48 19.25
N SER A 131 10.00 -5.84 18.01
CA SER A 131 11.38 -5.98 17.52
C SER A 131 11.99 -4.68 16.99
N VAL A 132 11.47 -3.52 17.40
CA VAL A 132 11.88 -2.20 16.85
C VAL A 132 13.32 -1.87 17.20
N GLU A 133 13.81 -2.27 18.37
CA GLU A 133 15.21 -2.03 18.77
C GLU A 133 16.19 -2.71 17.81
N HIS A 134 15.91 -3.96 17.42
CA HIS A 134 16.68 -4.66 16.38
C HIS A 134 16.64 -3.88 15.06
N LEU A 135 15.47 -3.42 14.62
CA LEU A 135 15.33 -2.61 13.42
C LEU A 135 16.15 -1.30 13.50
N THR A 136 16.09 -0.60 14.64
CA THR A 136 16.84 0.64 14.86
C THR A 136 18.35 0.41 14.79
N THR A 137 18.86 -0.69 15.34
CA THR A 137 20.29 -1.02 15.25
C THR A 137 20.69 -1.43 13.83
N LEU A 138 19.84 -2.18 13.09
CA LEU A 138 20.09 -2.58 11.71
C LEU A 138 20.20 -1.39 10.72
N LEU A 139 19.63 -0.22 11.03
CA LEU A 139 19.87 1.01 10.26
C LEU A 139 21.36 1.44 10.25
N SER A 140 22.14 0.92 11.20
CA SER A 140 23.59 1.12 11.33
C SER A 140 24.42 0.08 10.55
N SER A 141 23.78 -0.80 9.76
CA SER A 141 24.48 -1.75 8.89
C SER A 141 25.32 -1.04 7.82
N SER A 142 26.42 -1.68 7.47
CA SER A 142 27.30 -1.28 6.37
C SER A 142 26.70 -1.61 4.99
N ASP A 143 25.77 -2.58 4.92
CA ASP A 143 25.09 -2.99 3.69
C ASP A 143 23.78 -2.23 3.50
N MET A 144 23.69 -1.47 2.41
CA MET A 144 22.51 -0.68 2.10
C MET A 144 21.26 -1.52 1.80
N GLN A 145 21.39 -2.79 1.39
CA GLN A 145 20.21 -3.65 1.17
C GLN A 145 19.48 -3.95 2.48
N VAL A 146 20.21 -4.15 3.57
CA VAL A 146 19.65 -4.35 4.91
C VAL A 146 18.94 -3.08 5.36
N VAL A 147 19.59 -1.92 5.19
CA VAL A 147 19.01 -0.61 5.54
C VAL A 147 17.71 -0.36 4.77
N LEU A 148 17.69 -0.61 3.45
CA LEU A 148 16.50 -0.44 2.61
C LEU A 148 15.37 -1.40 2.99
N ALA A 149 15.67 -2.65 3.33
CA ALA A 149 14.67 -3.61 3.80
C ALA A 149 14.00 -3.11 5.10
N VAL A 150 14.81 -2.64 6.06
CA VAL A 150 14.32 -2.07 7.32
C VAL A 150 13.48 -0.81 7.07
N LEU A 151 13.95 0.11 6.23
CA LEU A 151 13.21 1.32 5.87
C LEU A 151 11.87 1.00 5.20
N ASN A 152 11.81 -0.01 4.33
CA ASN A 152 10.55 -0.44 3.73
C ASN A 152 9.56 -0.97 4.78
N LEU A 153 10.01 -1.79 5.74
CA LEU A 153 9.17 -2.25 6.85
C LEU A 153 8.67 -1.08 7.71
N LEU A 154 9.56 -0.15 8.08
CA LEU A 154 9.20 1.05 8.84
C LEU A 154 8.20 1.95 8.08
N TYR A 155 8.34 2.07 6.76
CA TYR A 155 7.37 2.78 5.92
C TYR A 155 5.99 2.11 5.94
N VAL A 156 5.92 0.78 5.88
CA VAL A 156 4.63 0.08 5.97
C VAL A 156 3.98 0.35 7.33
N PHE A 157 4.77 0.35 8.42
CA PHE A 157 4.28 0.74 9.74
C PHE A 157 3.78 2.18 9.78
N SER A 158 4.54 3.14 9.25
CA SER A 158 4.16 4.57 9.28
C SER A 158 2.89 4.85 8.48
N LYS A 159 2.70 4.17 7.35
CA LYS A 159 1.53 4.36 6.47
C LYS A 159 0.27 3.65 6.96
N ARG A 160 0.40 2.47 7.57
CA ARG A 160 -0.74 1.56 7.87
C ARG A 160 -1.04 1.42 9.36
N SER A 161 -0.34 2.15 10.22
CA SER A 161 -0.49 2.03 11.66
C SER A 161 -0.02 3.27 12.42
N ASN A 162 -0.64 3.52 13.56
CA ASN A 162 -0.10 4.41 14.60
C ASN A 162 0.94 3.69 15.47
N PHE A 163 1.69 2.75 14.90
CA PHE A 163 2.63 1.91 15.63
C PHE A 163 3.79 2.75 16.18
N ILE A 164 4.43 3.53 15.32
CA ILE A 164 5.61 4.34 15.67
C ILE A 164 5.24 5.42 16.70
N SER A 165 4.06 6.02 16.58
CA SER A 165 3.59 7.04 17.54
C SER A 165 3.29 6.46 18.93
N ARG A 166 2.96 5.17 19.04
CA ARG A 166 2.69 4.46 20.30
C ARG A 166 3.94 3.89 20.98
N LEU A 167 5.11 3.97 20.35
CA LEU A 167 6.36 3.55 20.99
C LEU A 167 6.65 4.42 22.22
N SER A 168 7.36 3.84 23.19
CA SER A 168 7.92 4.59 24.33
C SER A 168 8.79 5.74 23.84
N SER A 169 8.82 6.86 24.58
CA SER A 169 9.56 8.06 24.17
C SER A 169 11.02 7.78 23.79
N GLU A 170 11.71 6.96 24.58
CA GLU A 170 13.12 6.60 24.36
C GLU A 170 13.33 5.87 23.02
N ARG A 171 12.63 4.74 22.80
CA ARG A 171 12.69 3.98 21.53
C ARG A 171 12.30 4.82 20.32
N ARG A 172 11.28 5.67 20.46
CA ARG A 172 10.82 6.56 19.39
C ARG A 172 11.88 7.60 19.04
N GLN A 173 12.49 8.22 20.03
CA GLN A 173 13.53 9.23 19.84
C GLN A 173 14.81 8.63 19.25
N ALA A 174 15.20 7.42 19.69
CA ALA A 174 16.31 6.67 19.09
C ALA A 174 16.05 6.37 17.61
N LEU A 175 14.85 5.89 17.26
CA LEU A 175 14.47 5.64 15.87
C LEU A 175 14.48 6.91 15.02
N TYR A 176 13.87 8.00 15.51
CA TYR A 176 13.85 9.28 14.80
C TYR A 176 15.24 9.86 14.61
N ALA A 177 16.13 9.77 15.60
CA ALA A 177 17.52 10.18 15.44
C ALA A 177 18.19 9.42 14.28
N ARG A 178 18.04 8.08 14.21
CA ARG A 178 18.60 7.28 13.09
C ARG A 178 18.01 7.67 11.74
N LEU A 179 16.70 7.93 11.67
CA LEU A 179 16.04 8.34 10.44
C LEU A 179 16.47 9.74 9.99
N ASN A 180 16.60 10.68 10.92
CA ASN A 180 17.10 12.04 10.62
C ASN A 180 18.52 11.98 10.09
N TYR A 181 19.41 11.20 10.71
CA TYR A 181 20.77 11.03 10.17
C TYR A 181 20.79 10.48 8.76
N LEU A 182 19.86 9.59 8.39
CA LEU A 182 19.70 9.09 7.01
C LEU A 182 19.12 10.15 6.05
N ALA A 183 18.27 11.05 6.54
CA ALA A 183 17.63 12.10 5.77
C ALA A 183 18.57 13.31 5.52
N GLU A 184 19.40 13.66 6.52
CA GLU A 184 20.22 14.88 6.61
C GLU A 184 21.64 14.75 6.03
N VAL A 185 22.03 13.65 5.37
CA VAL A 185 23.45 13.35 5.04
C VAL A 185 24.10 14.31 4.02
N SER A 186 24.41 15.54 4.38
CA SER A 186 24.82 16.55 3.41
C SER A 186 26.25 16.36 2.88
N PHE A 187 26.45 16.66 1.58
CA PHE A 187 27.78 16.80 1.02
C PHE A 187 28.32 18.19 1.34
N TYR A 188 29.56 18.27 1.82
CA TYR A 188 30.23 19.55 1.96
C TYR A 188 30.42 20.15 0.55
N CYS A 189 30.16 21.44 0.34
CA CYS A 189 30.55 22.13 -0.88
C CYS A 189 31.47 23.29 -0.52
N ARG A 190 32.75 23.17 -0.90
CA ARG A 190 33.68 24.29 -0.83
C ARG A 190 33.51 25.09 -2.12
N THR A 191 32.55 26.01 -2.15
CA THR A 191 32.49 26.99 -3.25
C THR A 191 33.77 27.82 -3.18
N SER A 192 34.64 27.62 -4.16
CA SER A 192 35.89 28.38 -4.31
C SER A 192 35.58 29.79 -4.80
N GLN A 193 35.02 30.67 -3.96
CA GLN A 193 35.15 32.10 -4.18
C GLN A 193 36.57 32.51 -3.82
N LYS A 194 37.32 33.02 -4.81
CA LYS A 194 38.60 33.70 -4.63
C LYS A 194 38.47 34.74 -3.51
N CYS A 195 38.92 34.42 -2.29
CA CYS A 195 39.14 35.42 -1.26
C CYS A 195 40.29 36.31 -1.76
N ASN A 196 39.93 37.53 -2.16
CA ASN A 196 40.89 38.53 -2.62
C ASN A 196 41.77 38.93 -1.42
N MET A 197 43.09 38.77 -1.56
CA MET A 197 44.07 38.77 -0.48
C MET A 197 44.39 40.14 0.15
N ASN A 198 43.50 41.15 0.07
CA ASN A 198 43.89 42.55 0.30
C ASN A 198 43.19 43.32 1.42
N THR A 199 42.45 42.70 2.32
CA THR A 199 42.00 43.39 3.54
C THR A 199 42.13 42.48 4.75
N GLY A 200 43.04 42.85 5.66
CA GLY A 200 43.33 42.16 6.92
C GLY A 200 42.21 42.31 7.96
N ASN A 201 40.99 41.94 7.61
CA ASN A 201 39.88 41.77 8.55
C ASN A 201 39.33 40.36 8.39
N TRP A 202 39.76 39.46 9.27
CA TRP A 202 39.23 38.11 9.41
C TRP A 202 37.87 38.17 10.11
N HIS A 203 36.85 38.61 9.40
CA HIS A 203 35.47 38.26 9.71
C HIS A 203 35.01 37.22 8.70
N CYS A 204 35.34 35.96 8.96
CA CYS A 204 34.59 34.85 8.38
C CYS A 204 33.22 34.88 9.08
N SER A 205 32.32 35.69 8.54
CA SER A 205 30.92 35.71 8.96
C SER A 205 30.35 34.31 8.72
N SER A 206 29.83 33.72 9.80
CA SER A 206 29.13 32.44 9.95
C SER A 206 27.83 32.34 9.12
N TYR A 207 27.85 32.77 7.87
CA TYR A 207 26.68 32.84 7.01
C TYR A 207 26.95 32.07 5.71
N PHE A 208 26.10 31.06 5.47
CA PHE A 208 26.15 30.01 4.43
C PHE A 208 26.92 28.71 4.76
N LEU A 209 26.62 28.10 5.91
CA LEU A 209 26.66 26.65 6.07
C LEU A 209 25.31 26.08 5.61
N ASN A 210 25.10 25.95 4.30
CA ASN A 210 23.95 25.18 3.80
C ASN A 210 24.39 23.73 3.61
N GLU A 211 24.25 22.98 4.70
CA GLU A 211 24.36 21.53 4.77
C GLU A 211 23.18 20.90 4.02
N SER A 212 23.19 20.90 2.69
CA SER A 212 22.26 20.12 1.87
C SER A 212 23.01 19.17 0.94
N TRP A 213 22.49 17.95 0.79
CA TRP A 213 22.83 17.12 -0.37
C TRP A 213 22.60 17.95 -1.62
N GLY A 214 23.62 18.08 -2.46
CA GLY A 214 23.50 18.45 -3.86
C GLY A 214 22.23 19.22 -4.23
N GLY A 215 22.21 20.51 -3.90
CA GLY A 215 21.29 21.46 -4.53
C GLY A 215 21.95 22.03 -5.78
N LYS A 216 21.16 22.65 -6.67
CA LYS A 216 21.68 23.42 -7.83
C LYS A 216 22.74 24.45 -7.39
N GLU A 217 22.60 24.98 -6.18
CA GLU A 217 23.55 25.88 -5.50
C GLU A 217 24.91 25.23 -5.15
N ASN A 218 24.94 23.90 -4.92
CA ASN A 218 26.13 23.14 -4.52
C ASN A 218 26.83 22.42 -5.70
N GLY A 219 26.35 22.61 -6.93
CA GLY A 219 27.00 22.17 -8.17
C GLY A 219 26.54 20.83 -8.74
N PHE A 220 25.62 20.10 -8.09
CA PHE A 220 24.93 18.94 -8.66
C PHE A 220 23.62 18.66 -7.92
N GLY A 221 22.55 18.25 -8.62
CA GLY A 221 21.24 17.92 -8.02
C GLY A 221 21.02 16.43 -7.67
N LEU A 222 19.90 16.10 -7.01
CA LEU A 222 19.49 14.70 -6.78
C LEU A 222 19.39 13.87 -8.06
N ALA A 223 18.89 14.48 -9.15
CA ALA A 223 18.78 13.84 -10.46
C ALA A 223 20.15 13.44 -11.04
N GLU A 224 21.16 14.28 -10.87
CA GLU A 224 22.53 14.01 -11.33
C GLU A 224 23.17 12.85 -10.56
N CYS A 225 22.88 12.73 -9.25
CA CYS A 225 23.31 11.59 -8.45
C CYS A 225 22.78 10.24 -8.99
N CYS A 226 21.66 10.27 -9.71
CA CYS A 226 21.04 9.06 -10.25
C CYS A 226 21.63 8.63 -11.60
N LEU A 227 22.34 9.52 -12.31
CA LEU A 227 22.94 9.21 -13.60
C LEU A 227 24.18 8.32 -13.44
N ASP A 228 24.41 7.42 -14.39
CA ASP A 228 25.63 6.60 -14.46
C ASP A 228 26.78 7.39 -15.12
N SER A 229 27.07 8.56 -14.55
CA SER A 229 28.17 9.40 -14.95
C SER A 229 29.46 8.97 -14.23
N PRO A 230 30.64 9.04 -14.89
CA PRO A 230 31.92 8.85 -14.22
C PRO A 230 32.07 9.87 -13.07
N ILE A 231 33.03 9.64 -12.17
CA ILE A 231 33.19 10.53 -11.00
C ILE A 231 33.73 11.92 -11.35
N SER A 232 34.29 12.09 -12.56
CA SER A 232 34.94 13.31 -13.02
C SER A 232 34.04 14.56 -13.11
N PRO A 233 32.75 14.49 -13.51
CA PRO A 233 31.82 15.62 -13.41
C PRO A 233 31.39 15.98 -11.98
N PHE A 234 31.52 15.06 -11.02
CA PHE A 234 31.12 15.34 -9.65
C PHE A 234 32.22 16.13 -8.91
N PRO A 235 31.86 17.02 -7.98
CA PRO A 235 32.85 17.72 -7.18
C PRO A 235 33.62 16.73 -6.30
N ALA A 236 34.89 17.02 -6.06
CA ALA A 236 35.76 16.22 -5.18
C ALA A 236 35.17 16.04 -3.76
N SER A 237 34.30 16.96 -3.35
CA SER A 237 33.62 16.90 -2.07
C SER A 237 32.59 15.78 -1.94
N ALA A 238 32.19 15.14 -3.05
CA ALA A 238 31.26 14.01 -3.02
C ALA A 238 31.90 12.71 -2.48
N THR A 239 33.22 12.60 -2.49
CA THR A 239 33.96 11.45 -1.92
C THR A 239 34.80 11.83 -0.69
N THR A 240 34.76 13.10 -0.29
CA THR A 240 35.46 13.59 0.88
C THR A 240 34.55 13.52 2.11
N LEU A 241 35.04 12.89 3.18
CA LEU A 241 34.44 12.97 4.49
C LEU A 241 34.93 14.24 5.19
N HIS A 242 34.02 15.17 5.46
CA HIS A 242 34.28 16.32 6.32
C HIS A 242 33.24 16.33 7.44
N PHE A 243 33.71 16.31 8.69
CA PHE A 243 32.84 16.24 9.86
C PHE A 243 33.38 17.10 10.99
N GLU A 244 32.56 18.01 11.48
CA GLU A 244 32.93 18.95 12.54
C GLU A 244 32.14 18.65 13.82
N PHE A 245 32.82 18.60 14.96
CA PHE A 245 32.17 18.39 16.24
C PHE A 245 32.90 19.09 17.38
N TYR A 246 32.11 19.55 18.36
CA TYR A 246 32.60 20.02 19.64
C TYR A 246 32.77 18.83 20.60
N CYS A 247 33.89 18.82 21.32
CA CYS A 247 34.12 17.92 22.45
C CYS A 247 33.75 18.63 23.75
N ASP A 248 32.75 18.12 24.46
CA ASP A 248 32.47 18.51 25.85
C ASP A 248 33.20 17.57 26.80
N ASP A 249 33.85 18.11 27.83
CA ASP A 249 34.67 17.38 28.82
C ASP A 249 33.89 16.34 29.65
N SER A 250 32.55 16.32 29.56
CA SER A 250 31.66 15.43 30.33
C SER A 250 31.54 14.00 29.80
N ASN A 251 31.97 13.72 28.56
CA ASN A 251 31.82 12.41 27.90
C ASN A 251 33.12 11.62 27.70
N CYS A 252 34.26 12.10 28.22
CA CYS A 252 35.53 11.40 28.15
C CYS A 252 35.68 10.37 29.29
N SER A 253 35.94 9.11 28.93
CA SER A 253 36.33 8.06 29.88
C SER A 253 37.62 8.45 30.65
N PRO A 254 37.79 8.04 31.93
CA PRO A 254 38.77 8.66 32.85
C PRO A 254 40.25 8.37 32.59
N HIS A 255 40.61 7.72 31.48
CA HIS A 255 41.92 7.09 31.29
C HIS A 255 42.95 7.90 30.48
N ILE A 256 42.69 9.15 30.11
CA ILE A 256 43.69 10.00 29.46
C ILE A 256 43.87 11.29 30.26
N SER A 257 44.83 11.27 31.18
CA SER A 257 45.27 12.44 31.93
C SER A 257 46.11 13.36 31.04
N SER A 258 45.47 14.34 30.40
CA SER A 258 46.14 15.54 29.87
C SER A 258 45.12 16.67 29.79
N LYS A 259 45.31 17.70 30.62
CA LYS A 259 44.52 18.94 30.63
C LYS A 259 44.58 19.59 29.23
N ARG A 260 43.51 19.46 28.42
CA ARG A 260 43.24 20.36 27.28
C ARG A 260 41.99 21.17 27.60
N ASN A 261 42.08 22.48 27.45
CA ASN A 261 40.96 23.41 27.64
C ASN A 261 39.86 23.16 26.58
N CYS A 262 38.66 22.84 27.09
CA CYS A 262 37.28 23.17 26.71
C CYS A 262 37.01 24.01 25.43
N ASN A 263 36.03 23.54 24.63
CA ASN A 263 35.43 24.13 23.41
C ASN A 263 36.34 24.31 22.19
N THR A 264 37.14 23.29 21.85
CA THR A 264 37.82 23.26 20.54
C THR A 264 36.98 22.48 19.52
N LEU A 265 36.67 23.15 18.40
CA LEU A 265 36.05 22.51 17.23
C LEU A 265 37.05 21.48 16.67
N ASN A 266 36.68 20.21 16.72
CA ASN A 266 37.45 19.12 16.11
C ASN A 266 36.88 18.83 14.72
N THR A 267 37.76 18.78 13.72
CA THR A 267 37.41 18.50 12.33
C THR A 267 38.06 17.18 11.90
N ILE A 268 37.25 16.26 11.39
CA ILE A 268 37.70 15.05 10.68
C ILE A 268 37.59 15.37 9.20
N HIS A 269 38.71 15.28 8.49
CA HIS A 269 38.76 15.50 7.05
C HIS A 269 39.56 14.40 6.37
N ILE A 270 38.90 13.64 5.50
CA ILE A 270 39.50 12.55 4.71
C ILE A 270 39.02 12.68 3.28
N ASP A 271 39.95 12.92 2.37
CA ASP A 271 39.68 12.96 0.93
C ASP A 271 39.66 11.56 0.31
N ASN A 272 38.87 11.39 -0.75
CA ASN A 272 38.81 10.17 -1.57
C ASN A 272 38.57 8.88 -0.75
N VAL A 273 37.59 8.92 0.15
CA VAL A 273 37.21 7.77 1.00
C VAL A 273 36.80 6.55 0.17
N ASP A 274 36.31 6.78 -1.04
CA ASP A 274 35.94 5.77 -2.03
C ASP A 274 37.14 4.94 -2.54
N GLN A 275 38.37 5.48 -2.43
CA GLN A 275 39.60 4.80 -2.84
C GLN A 275 40.16 3.87 -1.74
N ILE A 276 39.68 3.99 -0.50
CA ILE A 276 40.07 3.13 0.62
C ILE A 276 39.39 1.77 0.47
N ARG A 277 40.02 0.85 -0.26
CA ARG A 277 39.49 -0.51 -0.53
C ARG A 277 40.03 -1.59 0.40
N ASP A 278 41.12 -1.30 1.11
CA ASP A 278 41.84 -2.28 1.94
C ASP A 278 41.14 -2.55 3.28
N LYS A 279 40.14 -1.73 3.65
CA LYS A 279 39.42 -1.80 4.92
C LYS A 279 37.92 -1.76 4.69
N ASN A 280 37.18 -2.49 5.52
CA ASN A 280 35.72 -2.45 5.49
C ASN A 280 35.20 -1.18 6.19
N LEU A 281 34.00 -0.71 5.85
CA LEU A 281 33.40 0.53 6.40
C LEU A 281 33.44 0.61 7.93
N ALA A 282 33.13 -0.51 8.59
CA ALA A 282 33.16 -0.62 10.05
C ALA A 282 34.58 -0.47 10.63
N GLN A 283 35.61 -0.98 9.94
CA GLN A 283 37.00 -0.84 10.38
C GLN A 283 37.48 0.61 10.24
N ILE A 284 37.10 1.29 9.15
CA ILE A 284 37.39 2.72 8.98
C ILE A 284 36.75 3.53 10.11
N MET A 285 35.51 3.19 10.49
CA MET A 285 34.83 3.83 11.61
C MET A 285 35.52 3.55 12.96
N GLU A 286 35.94 2.31 13.21
CA GLU A 286 36.67 1.94 14.43
C GLU A 286 38.01 2.70 14.54
N ASP A 287 38.74 2.84 13.44
CA ASP A 287 39.99 3.62 13.38
C ASP A 287 39.73 5.11 13.66
N LEU A 288 38.65 5.67 13.11
CA LEU A 288 38.23 7.05 13.33
C LEU A 288 37.86 7.30 14.79
N LEU A 289 37.17 6.37 15.45
CA LEU A 289 36.80 6.48 16.87
C LEU A 289 37.99 6.32 17.82
N GLN A 290 39.03 5.56 17.41
CA GLN A 290 40.28 5.47 18.17
C GLN A 290 41.11 6.75 18.04
N THR A 291 41.11 7.36 16.85
CA THR A 291 41.92 8.56 16.56
C THR A 291 41.26 9.84 17.04
N HIS A 292 39.94 9.92 16.94
CA HIS A 292 39.13 11.08 17.29
C HIS A 292 38.10 10.69 18.36
N SER A 293 38.10 11.36 19.51
CA SER A 293 37.18 11.11 20.62
C SER A 293 35.77 11.66 20.32
N VAL A 294 35.07 11.06 19.35
CA VAL A 294 33.76 11.51 18.87
C VAL A 294 32.67 11.13 19.90
N PRO A 295 31.83 12.08 20.35
CA PRO A 295 30.71 11.82 21.27
C PRO A 295 29.74 10.78 20.72
N LYS A 296 29.23 9.88 21.58
CA LYS A 296 28.34 8.76 21.20
C LYS A 296 27.14 9.18 20.34
N ASP A 297 26.54 10.33 20.65
CA ASP A 297 25.38 10.86 19.93
C ASP A 297 25.68 11.26 18.48
N LYS A 298 26.95 11.57 18.16
CA LYS A 298 27.41 12.00 16.83
C LYS A 298 28.04 10.87 16.01
N GLN A 299 28.35 9.72 16.63
CA GLN A 299 29.02 8.60 15.95
C GLN A 299 28.19 8.06 14.78
N MET A 300 26.86 7.98 14.93
CA MET A 300 26.01 7.50 13.84
C MET A 300 25.92 8.48 12.68
N LEU A 301 25.85 9.78 12.97
CA LEU A 301 25.85 10.81 11.93
C LEU A 301 27.15 10.74 11.12
N LEU A 302 28.30 10.67 11.81
CA LEU A 302 29.60 10.46 11.19
C LEU A 302 29.64 9.19 10.32
N PHE A 303 29.13 8.07 10.84
CA PHE A 303 29.09 6.81 10.09
C PHE A 303 28.23 6.90 8.84
N THR A 304 27.12 7.65 8.90
CA THR A 304 26.24 7.83 7.74
C THR A 304 26.92 8.68 6.66
N HIS A 305 27.66 9.73 7.05
CA HIS A 305 28.50 10.51 6.13
C HIS A 305 29.61 9.65 5.51
N LEU A 306 30.29 8.84 6.32
CA LEU A 306 31.33 7.92 5.86
C LEU A 306 30.77 6.89 4.86
N ARG A 307 29.61 6.29 5.18
CA ARG A 307 28.94 5.32 4.31
C ARG A 307 28.58 5.93 2.95
N LEU A 308 28.12 7.18 2.94
CA LEU A 308 27.82 7.90 1.71
C LEU A 308 29.08 8.17 0.89
N ALA A 309 30.08 8.82 1.49
CA ALA A 309 31.33 9.21 0.81
C ALA A 309 32.07 7.99 0.21
N HIS A 310 32.13 6.88 0.95
CA HIS A 310 32.72 5.63 0.47
C HIS A 310 31.92 4.99 -0.67
N SER A 311 30.59 5.09 -0.63
CA SER A 311 29.70 4.42 -1.58
C SER A 311 29.44 5.24 -2.85
N PHE A 312 29.78 6.53 -2.86
CA PHE A 312 29.37 7.48 -3.90
C PHE A 312 29.94 7.17 -5.29
N SER A 313 31.15 6.61 -5.36
CA SER A 313 31.79 6.24 -6.64
C SER A 313 31.11 5.07 -7.34
N ASN A 314 30.38 4.23 -6.59
CA ASN A 314 29.67 3.08 -7.12
C ASN A 314 28.21 3.46 -7.42
N HIS A 315 27.82 3.48 -8.69
CA HIS A 315 26.48 3.87 -9.14
C HIS A 315 25.36 3.12 -8.40
N LYS A 316 25.44 1.79 -8.30
CA LYS A 316 24.42 0.98 -7.61
C LYS A 316 24.28 1.35 -6.13
N LYS A 317 25.40 1.51 -5.41
CA LYS A 317 25.35 1.89 -3.97
C LYS A 317 24.91 3.34 -3.79
N ARG A 318 25.30 4.24 -4.70
CA ARG A 318 24.83 5.63 -4.74
C ARG A 318 23.30 5.71 -4.89
N LEU A 319 22.72 4.94 -5.79
CA LEU A 319 21.26 4.83 -5.95
C LEU A 319 20.59 4.32 -4.66
N GLN A 320 21.17 3.32 -3.99
CA GLN A 320 20.63 2.81 -2.74
C GLN A 320 20.67 3.86 -1.61
N CYS A 321 21.72 4.69 -1.55
CA CYS A 321 21.77 5.82 -0.61
C CYS A 321 20.69 6.87 -0.90
N VAL A 322 20.47 7.20 -2.18
CA VAL A 322 19.39 8.10 -2.61
C VAL A 322 18.03 7.51 -2.21
N GLN A 323 17.78 6.23 -2.49
CA GLN A 323 16.55 5.54 -2.12
C GLN A 323 16.32 5.54 -0.60
N ALA A 324 17.37 5.26 0.18
CA ALA A 324 17.30 5.24 1.64
C ALA A 324 16.94 6.63 2.20
N ARG A 325 17.52 7.70 1.65
CA ARG A 325 17.19 9.07 2.01
C ARG A 325 15.71 9.39 1.75
N LEU A 326 15.23 9.10 0.55
CA LEU A 326 13.83 9.34 0.16
C LEU A 326 12.83 8.56 1.05
N GLN A 327 13.16 7.30 1.35
CA GLN A 327 12.34 6.48 2.24
C GLN A 327 12.37 6.98 3.70
N ALA A 328 13.54 7.35 4.21
CA ALA A 328 13.67 7.92 5.55
C ALA A 328 12.86 9.20 5.70
N LEU A 329 12.98 10.12 4.73
CA LEU A 329 12.17 11.34 4.66
C LEU A 329 10.67 11.03 4.66
N SER A 330 10.23 10.09 3.81
CA SER A 330 8.83 9.67 3.76
C SER A 330 8.31 9.19 5.12
N ILE A 331 9.11 8.41 5.85
CA ILE A 331 8.74 7.88 7.19
C ILE A 331 8.65 9.01 8.21
N ILE A 332 9.63 9.93 8.24
CA ILE A 332 9.66 11.08 9.15
C ILE A 332 8.41 11.95 8.94
N VAL A 333 8.07 12.24 7.68
CA VAL A 333 6.86 13.01 7.32
C VAL A 333 5.60 12.29 7.83
N TYR A 334 5.42 11.01 7.50
CA TYR A 334 4.21 10.26 7.89
C TYR A 334 4.03 10.14 9.40
N CYS A 335 5.12 10.10 10.16
CA CYS A 335 5.05 10.01 11.61
C CYS A 335 4.84 11.37 12.29
N ASN A 336 4.68 12.46 11.53
CA ASN A 336 4.70 13.85 11.99
C ASN A 336 5.91 14.13 12.89
N ALA A 337 7.03 13.44 12.67
CA ALA A 337 8.24 13.60 13.47
C ALA A 337 8.88 14.98 13.24
N MET A 338 8.62 15.59 12.08
CA MET A 338 9.09 16.94 11.74
C MET A 338 8.43 18.06 12.53
N SER A 339 7.19 17.89 13.01
CA SER A 339 6.53 18.95 13.83
C SER A 339 7.03 18.97 15.29
N LEU A 340 7.77 17.94 15.70
CA LEU A 340 8.30 17.79 17.06
C LEU A 340 9.72 18.34 17.22
N GLN A 341 10.37 18.75 16.13
CA GLN A 341 11.76 19.23 16.12
C GLN A 341 11.82 20.56 15.37
N ASP A 342 12.33 21.61 16.01
CA ASP A 342 12.54 22.96 15.44
C ASP A 342 13.48 22.99 14.20
N SER A 343 13.91 21.82 13.69
CA SER A 343 14.87 21.60 12.59
C SER A 343 14.21 21.32 11.22
N SER A 344 12.90 21.52 11.09
CA SER A 344 12.13 21.23 9.86
C SER A 344 12.64 21.96 8.61
N SER A 345 13.29 23.11 8.78
CA SER A 345 13.85 23.92 7.68
C SER A 345 15.05 23.28 6.98
N ASN A 346 15.84 22.45 7.66
CA ASN A 346 17.03 21.81 7.04
C ASN A 346 16.67 20.54 6.26
N THR A 347 15.67 19.79 6.73
CA THR A 347 15.33 18.48 6.13
C THR A 347 14.56 18.62 4.80
N LEU A 348 13.63 19.57 4.70
CA LEU A 348 12.88 19.87 3.47
C LEU A 348 13.20 21.29 2.98
N TYR A 349 14.44 21.48 2.55
CA TYR A 349 14.95 22.75 2.03
C TYR A 349 14.17 23.22 0.78
N ASN A 350 14.28 24.52 0.50
CA ASN A 350 13.67 25.15 -0.68
C ASN A 350 14.31 24.57 -1.96
N GLY A 351 13.51 24.08 -2.90
CA GLY A 351 14.02 23.41 -4.11
C GLY A 351 13.94 21.88 -4.07
N PHE A 352 13.67 21.27 -2.91
CA PHE A 352 13.63 19.81 -2.80
C PHE A 352 12.49 19.17 -3.61
N ILE A 353 11.33 19.84 -3.73
CA ILE A 353 10.20 19.33 -4.51
C ILE A 353 10.56 19.31 -6.00
N GLU A 354 11.23 20.36 -6.48
CA GLU A 354 11.76 20.50 -7.82
C GLU A 354 12.77 19.41 -8.14
N GLU A 355 13.69 19.11 -7.23
CA GLU A 355 14.64 18.00 -7.39
C GLU A 355 13.96 16.62 -7.46
N LEU A 356 12.88 16.40 -6.69
CA LEU A 356 12.10 15.16 -6.79
C LEU A 356 11.43 15.03 -8.17
N VAL A 357 10.95 16.12 -8.75
CA VAL A 357 10.36 16.13 -10.09
C VAL A 357 11.44 15.94 -11.16
N ASP A 358 12.60 16.60 -11.02
CA ASP A 358 13.77 16.39 -11.91
C ASP A 358 14.18 14.90 -11.95
N VAL A 359 14.12 14.18 -10.82
CA VAL A 359 14.35 12.71 -10.76
C VAL A 359 13.27 11.92 -11.52
N LEU A 360 12.01 12.32 -11.44
CA LEU A 360 10.91 11.64 -12.14
C LEU A 360 10.99 11.81 -13.66
N GLU A 361 11.53 12.95 -14.13
CA GLU A 361 11.72 13.29 -15.55
C GLU A 361 12.88 12.54 -16.21
N LEU A 362 13.78 11.92 -15.44
CA LEU A 362 14.90 11.13 -15.99
C LEU A 362 14.41 10.04 -16.94
N LYS A 363 14.99 9.91 -18.13
CA LYS A 363 14.51 8.96 -19.16
C LYS A 363 14.95 7.52 -18.95
N ASN A 364 15.86 7.27 -18.02
CA ASN A 364 16.49 5.96 -17.84
C ASN A 364 15.51 4.94 -17.24
N SER A 365 15.36 3.79 -17.90
CA SER A 365 14.52 2.68 -17.43
C SER A 365 15.06 1.98 -16.18
N ASP A 366 16.34 2.15 -15.83
CA ASP A 366 16.93 1.48 -14.66
C ASP A 366 16.58 2.17 -13.32
N LEU A 367 15.93 3.34 -13.37
CA LEU A 367 15.66 4.19 -12.20
C LEU A 367 14.25 4.04 -11.64
N LEU A 368 13.51 3.01 -12.04
CA LEU A 368 12.08 2.85 -11.73
C LEU A 368 11.80 2.76 -10.22
N GLU A 369 12.68 2.11 -9.45
CA GLU A 369 12.57 2.05 -7.99
C GLU A 369 12.78 3.42 -7.32
N ILE A 370 13.73 4.21 -7.84
CA ILE A 370 14.00 5.56 -7.34
C ILE A 370 12.83 6.49 -7.66
N LYS A 371 12.27 6.39 -8.87
CA LYS A 371 11.06 7.12 -9.25
C LYS A 371 9.87 6.77 -8.34
N ALA A 372 9.70 5.49 -8.01
CA ALA A 372 8.67 5.07 -7.07
C ALA A 372 8.91 5.65 -5.66
N ALA A 373 10.16 5.69 -5.20
CA ALA A 373 10.53 6.32 -3.92
C ALA A 373 10.30 7.84 -3.92
N ALA A 374 10.62 8.53 -5.02
CA ALA A 374 10.37 9.96 -5.19
C ALA A 374 8.87 10.28 -5.16
N LEU A 375 8.03 9.53 -5.89
CA LEU A 375 6.57 9.66 -5.83
C LEU A 375 6.00 9.40 -4.43
N ARG A 376 6.52 8.40 -3.70
CA ARG A 376 6.11 8.12 -2.31
C ARG A 376 6.50 9.27 -1.37
N THR A 377 7.65 9.90 -1.62
CA THR A 377 8.12 11.07 -0.86
C THR A 377 7.22 12.27 -1.12
N LEU A 378 6.93 12.60 -2.40
CA LEU A 378 5.97 13.64 -2.77
C LEU A 378 4.59 13.37 -2.15
N THR A 379 4.11 12.13 -2.20
CA THR A 379 2.85 11.72 -1.58
C THR A 379 2.84 11.98 -0.07
N SER A 380 3.96 11.71 0.62
CA SER A 380 4.07 11.98 2.05
C SER A 380 4.03 13.49 2.34
N ILE A 381 4.74 14.31 1.54
CA ILE A 381 4.80 15.78 1.72
C ILE A 381 3.42 16.42 1.58
N ILE A 382 2.53 15.88 0.75
CA ILE A 382 1.14 16.37 0.66
C ILE A 382 0.46 16.38 2.04
N HIS A 383 0.77 15.42 2.93
CA HIS A 383 0.15 15.32 4.25
C HIS A 383 0.77 16.26 5.30
N LEU A 384 1.87 16.94 4.98
CA LEU A 384 2.60 17.79 5.91
C LEU A 384 1.90 19.15 6.08
N ASP A 385 1.82 19.65 7.32
CA ASP A 385 1.45 21.02 7.71
C ASP A 385 0.30 21.64 6.90
N HIS A 386 -0.90 21.06 7.04
CA HIS A 386 -2.15 21.53 6.41
C HIS A 386 -2.04 21.74 4.89
N ASN A 387 -1.19 20.96 4.21
CA ASN A 387 -0.99 20.98 2.77
C ASN A 387 -0.43 22.30 2.24
N SER A 388 0.31 23.05 3.06
CA SER A 388 0.93 24.33 2.67
C SER A 388 1.80 24.25 1.41
N LYS A 389 2.42 23.09 1.15
CA LYS A 389 3.26 22.83 -0.05
C LYS A 389 2.48 22.25 -1.25
N LEU A 390 1.17 22.03 -1.12
CA LEU A 390 0.35 21.41 -2.18
C LEU A 390 0.37 22.20 -3.48
N ASN A 391 0.22 23.53 -3.42
CA ASN A 391 0.24 24.38 -4.62
C ASN A 391 1.59 24.32 -5.32
N THR A 392 2.70 24.35 -4.56
CA THR A 392 4.04 24.15 -5.12
C THR A 392 4.18 22.80 -5.83
N ILE A 393 3.61 21.72 -5.26
CA ILE A 393 3.60 20.40 -5.92
C ILE A 393 2.80 20.46 -7.23
N ILE A 394 1.62 21.10 -7.24
CA ILE A 394 0.78 21.25 -8.44
C ILE A 394 1.54 21.99 -9.54
N ASP A 395 2.21 23.10 -9.19
CA ASP A 395 2.94 23.94 -10.13
C ASP A 395 4.15 23.20 -10.71
N VAL A 396 5.01 22.62 -9.86
CA VAL A 396 6.24 21.94 -10.30
C VAL A 396 5.94 20.67 -11.09
N THR A 397 4.90 19.93 -10.73
CA THR A 397 4.49 18.73 -11.49
C THR A 397 3.71 19.05 -12.77
N GLY A 398 3.32 20.33 -12.96
CA GLY A 398 2.45 20.77 -14.05
C GLY A 398 1.06 20.12 -14.00
N ALA A 399 0.57 19.75 -12.82
CA ALA A 399 -0.66 18.98 -12.67
C ALA A 399 -1.90 19.68 -13.22
N ALA A 400 -1.93 21.01 -13.25
CA ALA A 400 -3.05 21.80 -13.77
C ALA A 400 -3.03 22.01 -15.29
N SER A 401 -2.01 21.49 -16.00
CA SER A 401 -1.85 21.67 -17.45
C SER A 401 -1.99 20.35 -18.19
N TYR A 402 -2.78 20.30 -19.26
CA TYR A 402 -2.96 19.08 -20.05
C TYR A 402 -1.64 18.48 -20.55
N HIS A 403 -0.70 19.32 -20.99
CA HIS A 403 0.65 18.94 -21.43
C HIS A 403 1.70 18.95 -20.31
N GLY A 404 1.27 19.10 -19.05
CA GLY A 404 2.15 19.02 -17.91
C GLY A 404 2.82 17.67 -17.79
N PHE A 405 3.90 17.64 -17.01
CA PHE A 405 4.68 16.43 -16.76
C PHE A 405 3.82 15.31 -16.16
N LEU A 406 3.13 15.59 -15.05
CA LEU A 406 2.33 14.58 -14.35
C LEU A 406 1.22 13.98 -15.23
N PRO A 407 0.36 14.77 -15.91
CA PRO A 407 -0.66 14.20 -16.78
C PRO A 407 -0.09 13.35 -17.93
N THR A 408 1.06 13.75 -18.48
CA THR A 408 1.75 12.99 -19.53
C THR A 408 2.32 11.66 -18.99
N LEU A 409 2.89 11.67 -17.78
CA LEU A 409 3.36 10.47 -17.10
C LEU A 409 2.22 9.49 -16.82
N VAL A 410 1.08 9.98 -16.34
CA VAL A 410 -0.09 9.15 -16.04
C VAL A 410 -0.67 8.53 -17.30
N ARG A 411 -0.85 9.29 -18.39
CA ARG A 411 -1.31 8.74 -19.67
C ARG A 411 -0.36 7.68 -20.22
N SER A 412 0.95 7.91 -20.12
CA SER A 412 1.97 6.93 -20.54
C SER A 412 1.91 5.65 -19.71
N CYS A 413 1.73 5.78 -18.39
CA CYS A 413 1.54 4.65 -17.48
C CYS A 413 0.26 3.86 -17.83
N ILE A 414 -0.86 4.55 -18.05
CA ILE A 414 -2.14 3.90 -18.43
C ILE A 414 -2.00 3.17 -19.76
N GLN A 415 -1.37 3.79 -20.76
CA GLN A 415 -1.15 3.16 -22.06
C GLN A 415 -0.28 1.90 -21.93
N ALA A 416 0.83 1.97 -21.18
CA ALA A 416 1.69 0.82 -20.94
C ALA A 416 0.97 -0.32 -20.17
N LEU A 417 0.11 0.03 -19.21
CA LEU A 417 -0.72 -0.95 -18.49
C LEU A 417 -1.71 -1.64 -19.43
N ILE A 418 -2.40 -0.89 -20.30
CA ILE A 418 -3.37 -1.43 -21.26
C ILE A 418 -2.69 -2.32 -22.31
N ASP A 419 -1.51 -1.90 -22.81
CA ASP A 419 -0.73 -2.63 -23.81
C ASP A 419 0.00 -3.87 -23.22
N GLY A 420 -0.02 -4.06 -21.90
CA GLY A 420 0.66 -5.16 -21.21
C GLY A 420 2.19 -4.99 -21.09
N ASN A 421 2.71 -3.78 -21.32
CA ASN A 421 4.14 -3.49 -21.24
C ASN A 421 4.59 -3.22 -19.79
N THR A 422 4.74 -4.29 -19.02
CA THR A 422 5.13 -4.24 -17.60
C THR A 422 6.60 -3.83 -17.38
N GLU A 423 7.46 -3.92 -18.40
CA GLU A 423 8.85 -3.49 -18.32
C GLU A 423 8.98 -1.96 -18.27
N GLN A 424 8.11 -1.24 -19.00
CA GLN A 424 8.12 0.22 -19.02
C GLN A 424 7.57 0.83 -17.73
N PHE A 425 6.57 0.18 -17.13
CA PHE A 425 5.95 0.60 -15.87
C PHE A 425 5.75 -0.58 -14.91
N PRO A 426 6.71 -0.84 -14.03
CA PRO A 426 6.58 -1.86 -12.99
C PRO A 426 5.44 -1.53 -12.03
N LEU A 427 4.84 -2.59 -11.46
CA LEU A 427 3.73 -2.49 -10.51
C LEU A 427 4.00 -1.51 -9.36
N GLN A 428 5.22 -1.46 -8.84
CA GLN A 428 5.60 -0.56 -7.74
C GLN A 428 5.48 0.92 -8.12
N LEU A 429 5.93 1.28 -9.33
CA LEU A 429 5.88 2.65 -9.84
C LEU A 429 4.45 3.07 -10.16
N ALA A 430 3.70 2.22 -10.87
CA ALA A 430 2.29 2.47 -11.16
C ALA A 430 1.46 2.61 -9.86
N THR A 431 1.69 1.72 -8.89
CA THR A 431 1.09 1.79 -7.55
C THR A 431 1.39 3.10 -6.83
N ALA A 432 2.64 3.57 -6.89
CA ALA A 432 3.04 4.85 -6.29
C ALA A 432 2.35 6.02 -7.00
N LEU A 433 2.25 5.99 -8.33
CA LEU A 433 1.62 7.05 -9.13
C LEU A 433 0.11 7.17 -8.85
N PHE A 434 -0.64 6.06 -8.86
CA PHE A 434 -2.06 6.08 -8.51
C PHE A 434 -2.29 6.45 -7.04
N SER A 435 -1.36 6.08 -6.15
CA SER A 435 -1.41 6.54 -4.75
C SER A 435 -1.19 8.05 -4.68
N PHE A 436 -0.26 8.62 -5.44
CA PHE A 436 -0.03 10.06 -5.51
C PHE A 436 -1.28 10.79 -6.01
N LEU A 437 -1.90 10.32 -7.11
CA LEU A 437 -3.16 10.87 -7.63
C LEU A 437 -4.29 10.85 -6.60
N TYR A 438 -4.43 9.75 -5.85
CA TYR A 438 -5.45 9.64 -4.80
C TYR A 438 -5.29 10.71 -3.73
N HIS A 439 -4.07 10.94 -3.25
CA HIS A 439 -3.85 11.96 -2.22
C HIS A 439 -3.95 13.37 -2.79
N LEU A 440 -3.53 13.60 -4.04
CA LEU A 440 -3.74 14.89 -4.70
C LEU A 440 -5.23 15.20 -4.84
N ALA A 441 -6.04 14.24 -5.29
CA ALA A 441 -7.49 14.36 -5.43
C ALA A 441 -8.25 14.47 -4.09
N SER A 442 -7.61 14.12 -2.97
CA SER A 442 -8.25 14.20 -1.64
C SER A 442 -8.42 15.64 -1.15
N TYR A 443 -7.78 16.61 -1.81
CA TYR A 443 -7.84 18.03 -1.47
C TYR A 443 -8.40 18.84 -2.64
N GLU A 444 -9.10 19.94 -2.33
CA GLU A 444 -9.84 20.74 -3.31
C GLU A 444 -8.96 21.24 -4.46
N ASN A 445 -7.87 21.97 -4.16
CA ASN A 445 -6.94 22.49 -5.18
C ASN A 445 -6.33 21.38 -6.06
N GLY A 446 -6.05 20.22 -5.47
CA GLY A 446 -5.51 19.08 -6.20
C GLY A 446 -6.56 18.41 -7.09
N GLY A 447 -7.80 18.30 -6.61
CA GLY A 447 -8.95 17.86 -7.41
C GLY A 447 -9.20 18.76 -8.61
N GLU A 448 -9.24 20.08 -8.42
CA GLU A 448 -9.43 21.08 -9.48
C GLU A 448 -8.32 20.97 -10.55
N ALA A 449 -7.05 20.86 -10.13
CA ALA A 449 -5.93 20.67 -11.05
C ALA A 449 -6.06 19.38 -11.89
N LEU A 450 -6.54 18.29 -11.30
CA LEU A 450 -6.74 17.03 -12.03
C LEU A 450 -7.90 17.10 -13.03
N VAL A 451 -8.94 17.89 -12.74
CA VAL A 451 -10.02 18.16 -13.71
C VAL A 451 -9.47 18.97 -14.88
N SER A 452 -8.75 20.07 -14.61
CA SER A 452 -8.27 20.99 -15.64
C SER A 452 -7.28 20.35 -16.61
N CYS A 453 -6.53 19.33 -16.19
CA CYS A 453 -5.63 18.58 -17.06
C CYS A 453 -6.27 17.39 -17.80
N GLY A 454 -7.58 17.18 -17.68
CA GLY A 454 -8.30 16.08 -18.34
C GLY A 454 -8.02 14.70 -17.73
N MET A 455 -7.73 14.62 -16.43
CA MET A 455 -7.40 13.33 -15.79
C MET A 455 -8.61 12.39 -15.72
N ILE A 456 -9.83 12.92 -15.64
CA ILE A 456 -11.07 12.12 -15.60
C ILE A 456 -11.16 11.20 -16.82
N GLU A 457 -10.95 11.72 -18.04
CA GLU A 457 -10.98 10.93 -19.27
C GLU A 457 -9.95 9.80 -19.24
N SER A 458 -8.74 10.09 -18.77
CA SER A 458 -7.65 9.11 -18.69
C SER A 458 -7.96 8.00 -17.69
N LEU A 459 -8.50 8.34 -16.52
CA LEU A 459 -8.90 7.37 -15.49
C LEU A 459 -10.11 6.52 -15.93
N LEU A 460 -11.05 7.08 -16.70
CA LEU A 460 -12.17 6.31 -17.26
C LEU A 460 -11.69 5.21 -18.21
N LYS A 461 -10.60 5.43 -18.97
CA LYS A 461 -9.97 4.39 -19.81
C LYS A 461 -9.45 3.20 -18.98
N VAL A 462 -8.99 3.44 -17.75
CA VAL A 462 -8.57 2.36 -16.84
C VAL A 462 -9.78 1.56 -16.38
N ILE A 463 -10.91 2.22 -16.11
CA ILE A 463 -12.12 1.56 -15.63
C ILE A 463 -12.78 0.71 -16.72
N SER A 464 -12.75 1.18 -17.97
CA SER A 464 -13.26 0.44 -19.13
C SER A 464 -12.34 -0.70 -19.59
N TRP A 465 -11.16 -0.85 -19.01
CA TRP A 465 -10.23 -1.91 -19.38
C TRP A 465 -10.68 -3.29 -18.90
N ASN A 466 -11.00 -4.18 -19.84
CA ASN A 466 -11.57 -5.51 -19.55
C ASN A 466 -10.57 -6.58 -19.07
N GLY A 467 -9.38 -6.18 -18.60
CA GLY A 467 -8.41 -7.08 -18.00
C GLY A 467 -8.96 -7.75 -16.74
N SER A 468 -8.89 -9.09 -16.67
CA SER A 468 -9.38 -9.88 -15.54
C SER A 468 -8.33 -10.21 -14.48
N ASP A 469 -7.08 -9.81 -14.69
CA ASP A 469 -5.99 -10.12 -13.77
C ASP A 469 -6.15 -9.37 -12.44
N PRO A 470 -5.73 -9.97 -11.31
CA PRO A 470 -5.87 -9.34 -9.99
C PRO A 470 -5.24 -7.95 -9.86
N GLU A 471 -4.13 -7.74 -10.56
CA GLU A 471 -3.42 -6.46 -10.61
C GLU A 471 -4.24 -5.41 -11.36
N HIS A 472 -4.88 -5.79 -12.48
CA HIS A 472 -5.74 -4.92 -13.27
C HIS A 472 -6.95 -4.46 -12.46
N ILE A 473 -7.61 -5.41 -11.77
CA ILE A 473 -8.74 -5.12 -10.87
C ILE A 473 -8.33 -4.14 -9.75
N THR A 474 -7.09 -4.24 -9.26
CA THR A 474 -6.55 -3.32 -8.25
C THR A 474 -6.41 -1.90 -8.79
N PHE A 475 -5.91 -1.73 -10.02
CA PHE A 475 -5.81 -0.42 -10.66
C PHE A 475 -7.18 0.19 -10.95
N VAL A 476 -8.13 -0.62 -11.41
CA VAL A 476 -9.53 -0.19 -11.61
C VAL A 476 -10.12 0.32 -10.30
N THR A 477 -9.94 -0.42 -9.20
CA THR A 477 -10.40 0.01 -7.87
C THR A 477 -9.83 1.38 -7.51
N ARG A 478 -8.54 1.61 -7.76
CA ARG A 478 -7.88 2.89 -7.46
C ARG A 478 -8.41 4.01 -8.35
N ALA A 479 -8.58 3.78 -9.64
CA ALA A 479 -9.13 4.76 -10.58
C ALA A 479 -10.55 5.18 -10.17
N VAL A 480 -11.42 4.23 -9.82
CA VAL A 480 -12.77 4.51 -9.32
C VAL A 480 -12.72 5.42 -8.09
N ARG A 481 -11.82 5.16 -7.15
CA ARG A 481 -11.67 5.97 -5.92
C ARG A 481 -11.13 7.38 -6.19
N VAL A 482 -10.18 7.52 -7.11
CA VAL A 482 -9.67 8.84 -7.50
C VAL A 482 -10.79 9.66 -8.16
N ILE A 483 -11.56 9.05 -9.06
CA ILE A 483 -12.72 9.72 -9.67
C ILE A 483 -13.76 10.09 -8.60
N ASP A 484 -14.08 9.19 -7.66
CA ASP A 484 -15.03 9.48 -6.58
C ASP A 484 -14.62 10.68 -5.71
N LEU A 485 -13.31 10.84 -5.47
CA LEU A 485 -12.78 12.02 -4.78
C LEU A 485 -12.92 13.30 -5.62
N ILE A 486 -12.55 13.26 -6.90
CA ILE A 486 -12.68 14.40 -7.82
C ILE A 486 -14.15 14.84 -7.95
N THR A 487 -15.07 13.89 -8.07
CA THR A 487 -16.49 14.17 -8.23
C THR A 487 -17.18 14.64 -6.95
N ASN A 488 -16.53 14.60 -5.78
CA ASN A 488 -17.04 15.33 -4.63
C ASN A 488 -17.07 16.84 -4.89
N MET A 489 -16.17 17.33 -5.77
CA MET A 489 -15.98 18.75 -6.05
C MET A 489 -16.61 19.14 -7.40
N GLU A 490 -16.31 18.38 -8.45
CA GLU A 490 -16.71 18.73 -9.82
C GLU A 490 -17.34 17.52 -10.54
N MET A 491 -18.67 17.46 -10.51
CA MET A 491 -19.44 16.35 -11.10
C MET A 491 -19.66 16.52 -12.62
N SER A 492 -19.66 17.76 -13.13
CA SER A 492 -20.05 18.08 -14.51
C SER A 492 -19.10 17.47 -15.54
N ALA A 493 -17.79 17.57 -15.30
CA ALA A 493 -16.76 17.01 -16.18
C ALA A 493 -16.87 15.48 -16.31
N PHE A 494 -17.23 14.78 -15.24
CA PHE A 494 -17.48 13.34 -15.27
C PHE A 494 -18.72 12.99 -16.13
N GLN A 495 -19.78 13.81 -16.07
CA GLN A 495 -20.97 13.63 -16.89
C GLN A 495 -20.66 13.86 -18.39
N THR A 496 -19.89 14.88 -18.73
CA THR A 496 -19.50 15.19 -20.12
C THR A 496 -18.78 14.01 -20.78
N HIS A 497 -17.99 13.25 -20.02
CA HIS A 497 -17.30 12.06 -20.52
C HIS A 497 -18.13 10.75 -20.45
N GLY A 498 -19.43 10.83 -20.15
CA GLY A 498 -20.30 9.65 -20.05
C GLY A 498 -19.89 8.69 -18.93
N GLY A 499 -19.23 9.18 -17.88
CA GLY A 499 -18.59 8.34 -16.87
C GLY A 499 -19.55 7.40 -16.13
N LEU A 500 -20.82 7.79 -15.96
CA LEU A 500 -21.83 6.97 -15.32
C LEU A 500 -22.06 5.65 -16.07
N ASN A 501 -22.12 5.71 -17.40
CA ASN A 501 -22.28 4.52 -18.23
C ASN A 501 -21.06 3.59 -18.13
N VAL A 502 -19.85 4.16 -18.11
CA VAL A 502 -18.60 3.39 -17.92
C VAL A 502 -18.61 2.63 -16.59
N PHE A 503 -19.08 3.25 -15.50
CA PHE A 503 -19.18 2.61 -14.19
C PHE A 503 -20.19 1.45 -14.19
N ILE A 504 -21.35 1.64 -14.83
CA ILE A 504 -22.38 0.60 -14.94
C ILE A 504 -21.89 -0.57 -15.78
N GLN A 505 -21.28 -0.29 -16.94
CA GLN A 505 -20.69 -1.31 -17.81
C GLN A 505 -19.62 -2.10 -17.07
N ARG A 506 -18.75 -1.42 -16.29
CA ARG A 506 -17.75 -2.12 -15.49
C ARG A 506 -18.39 -2.99 -14.40
N LEU A 507 -19.42 -2.49 -13.72
CA LEU A 507 -20.17 -3.29 -12.73
C LEU A 507 -20.75 -4.56 -13.38
N GLU A 508 -21.35 -4.41 -14.55
CA GLU A 508 -21.92 -5.53 -15.31
C GLU A 508 -20.87 -6.57 -15.68
N VAL A 509 -19.73 -6.17 -16.25
CA VAL A 509 -18.64 -7.08 -16.60
C VAL A 509 -18.16 -7.90 -15.39
N GLU A 510 -17.95 -7.25 -14.23
CA GLU A 510 -17.50 -7.96 -13.03
C GLU A 510 -18.56 -8.91 -12.46
N VAL A 511 -19.84 -8.51 -12.50
CA VAL A 511 -20.95 -9.36 -12.07
C VAL A 511 -21.16 -10.53 -13.02
N ASP A 512 -20.99 -10.35 -14.33
CA ASP A 512 -21.09 -11.43 -15.33
C ASP A 512 -20.05 -12.52 -15.11
N ILE A 513 -18.83 -12.15 -14.72
CA ILE A 513 -17.83 -13.15 -14.36
C ILE A 513 -18.24 -13.89 -13.08
N CYS A 514 -18.83 -13.19 -12.11
CA CYS A 514 -19.37 -13.83 -10.90
C CYS A 514 -20.58 -14.73 -11.18
N ARG A 515 -21.45 -14.36 -12.14
CA ARG A 515 -22.59 -15.19 -12.59
C ARG A 515 -22.14 -16.55 -13.12
N LYS A 516 -21.00 -16.61 -13.80
CA LYS A 516 -20.41 -17.90 -14.27
C LYS A 516 -20.02 -18.81 -13.11
N GLN A 517 -19.63 -18.23 -11.97
CA GLN A 517 -19.23 -18.98 -10.77
C GLN A 517 -20.42 -19.35 -9.88
N GLN A 518 -21.39 -18.44 -9.75
CA GLN A 518 -22.62 -18.64 -8.99
C GLN A 518 -23.82 -18.19 -9.84
N PRO A 519 -24.45 -19.07 -10.62
CA PRO A 519 -25.50 -18.69 -11.58
C PRO A 519 -26.86 -18.43 -10.93
N PHE A 520 -27.02 -18.74 -9.64
CA PHE A 520 -28.28 -18.61 -8.93
C PHE A 520 -28.81 -17.18 -8.95
N VAL A 521 -30.10 -17.01 -9.24
CA VAL A 521 -30.85 -15.76 -9.10
C VAL A 521 -32.22 -16.14 -8.54
N ILE A 522 -32.74 -15.34 -7.62
CA ILE A 522 -34.08 -15.54 -7.07
C ILE A 522 -35.10 -15.29 -8.20
N ASP A 523 -35.90 -16.30 -8.52
CA ASP A 523 -36.94 -16.22 -9.56
C ASP A 523 -38.33 -16.17 -8.90
N VAL A 524 -38.92 -14.98 -8.89
CA VAL A 524 -40.15 -14.66 -8.15
C VAL A 524 -41.41 -15.14 -8.91
N ASN A 525 -41.27 -15.51 -10.19
CA ASN A 525 -42.40 -15.96 -11.03
C ASN A 525 -42.93 -17.36 -10.68
N SER A 526 -42.43 -18.00 -9.62
CA SER A 526 -42.84 -19.35 -9.19
C SER A 526 -43.72 -19.37 -7.92
N THR A 527 -44.01 -18.22 -7.31
CA THR A 527 -44.76 -18.14 -6.05
C THR A 527 -46.18 -17.58 -6.15
N THR A 528 -46.65 -17.19 -7.34
CA THR A 528 -47.99 -16.61 -7.52
C THR A 528 -49.15 -17.61 -7.57
N ASP A 529 -48.89 -18.93 -7.58
CA ASP A 529 -49.95 -19.95 -7.55
C ASP A 529 -50.23 -20.53 -6.14
N ALA A 530 -49.58 -20.03 -5.08
CA ALA A 530 -49.73 -20.55 -3.72
C ALA A 530 -50.50 -19.60 -2.78
N SER A 531 -51.50 -18.88 -3.30
CA SER A 531 -52.38 -18.00 -2.50
C SER A 531 -53.87 -18.33 -2.68
N GLU A 532 -54.26 -19.58 -2.39
CA GLU A 532 -55.62 -19.85 -1.88
C GLU A 532 -55.52 -20.29 -0.42
N LEU A 533 -55.55 -19.30 0.47
CA LEU A 533 -55.91 -19.48 1.87
C LEU A 533 -57.39 -19.89 1.94
N SER A 534 -57.66 -21.20 1.91
CA SER A 534 -58.96 -21.73 2.31
C SER A 534 -59.02 -21.90 3.83
N LEU A 535 -59.91 -21.13 4.43
CA LEU A 535 -60.29 -21.16 5.84
C LEU A 535 -60.87 -22.54 6.22
N HIS A 536 -60.29 -23.12 7.26
CA HIS A 536 -60.92 -23.92 8.32
C HIS A 536 -62.24 -24.67 8.00
N GLU A 537 -62.17 -26.01 7.93
CA GLU A 537 -63.22 -26.89 8.46
C GLU A 537 -62.61 -28.20 9.00
N LEU A 538 -63.03 -28.58 10.21
CA LEU A 538 -62.59 -29.75 11.00
C LEU A 538 -63.29 -31.05 10.53
N PRO A 539 -62.78 -32.24 10.90
CA PRO A 539 -62.99 -33.49 10.15
C PRO A 539 -64.24 -34.25 10.58
N PRO A 540 -64.78 -35.15 9.74
CA PRO A 540 -65.57 -36.27 10.22
C PRO A 540 -64.76 -37.57 10.23
N SER A 541 -64.79 -38.23 11.38
CA SER A 541 -64.26 -39.56 11.63
C SER A 541 -65.09 -40.64 10.93
N THR A 542 -64.39 -41.57 10.28
CA THR A 542 -64.64 -43.03 10.18
C THR A 542 -66.08 -43.56 10.22
N SER A 543 -66.49 -44.24 9.14
CA SER A 543 -67.15 -45.55 9.24
C SER A 543 -67.07 -46.34 7.92
N ASN A 544 -66.41 -47.49 7.97
CA ASN A 544 -66.71 -48.79 7.35
C ASN A 544 -67.56 -48.82 6.07
N LEU A 545 -67.10 -49.51 5.01
CA LEU A 545 -67.40 -50.94 4.73
C LEU A 545 -66.88 -51.36 3.34
N SER A 546 -66.49 -52.64 3.27
CA SER A 546 -65.94 -53.50 2.20
C SER A 546 -66.45 -53.38 0.75
N SER A 547 -65.59 -53.69 -0.23
CA SER A 547 -65.63 -54.93 -1.06
C SER A 547 -64.61 -54.92 -2.22
N VAL A 548 -63.54 -55.75 -2.20
CA VAL A 548 -63.30 -57.05 -2.89
C VAL A 548 -63.17 -57.02 -4.44
N THR A 549 -62.10 -57.72 -4.91
CA THR A 549 -61.80 -58.38 -6.20
C THR A 549 -60.86 -57.62 -7.17
N ASN A 550 -59.57 -57.99 -7.32
CA ASN A 550 -58.87 -59.15 -7.93
C ASN A 550 -58.87 -59.20 -9.47
N GLY A 551 -57.67 -59.26 -10.08
CA GLY A 551 -57.45 -59.91 -11.39
C GLY A 551 -56.36 -59.29 -12.29
N SER A 552 -55.12 -59.78 -12.20
CA SER A 552 -54.06 -59.77 -13.25
C SER A 552 -54.23 -61.01 -14.19
N PRO A 553 -53.38 -61.38 -15.21
CA PRO A 553 -52.19 -60.78 -15.89
C PRO A 553 -52.10 -60.99 -17.46
N MET A 554 -50.96 -60.58 -18.08
CA MET A 554 -50.29 -61.10 -19.34
C MET A 554 -50.94 -60.84 -20.74
N GLU A 555 -50.31 -60.69 -21.91
CA GLU A 555 -48.94 -60.58 -22.53
C GLU A 555 -49.22 -60.38 -24.08
N ILE A 556 -48.61 -59.49 -24.91
CA ILE A 556 -47.42 -59.64 -25.79
C ILE A 556 -47.59 -58.77 -27.09
N ASP A 557 -46.48 -58.18 -27.53
CA ASP A 557 -46.00 -57.72 -28.88
C ASP A 557 -46.49 -56.46 -29.67
N ASN A 558 -45.44 -55.83 -30.21
CA ASN A 558 -45.19 -54.57 -30.95
C ASN A 558 -45.42 -54.74 -32.49
N PRO A 559 -45.11 -53.79 -33.43
CA PRO A 559 -44.92 -52.32 -33.38
C PRO A 559 -45.66 -51.50 -34.48
N SER A 560 -45.51 -50.16 -34.40
CA SER A 560 -45.39 -49.13 -35.48
C SER A 560 -46.49 -48.04 -35.68
N SER A 561 -46.10 -46.83 -35.24
CA SER A 561 -46.26 -45.48 -35.82
C SER A 561 -47.63 -44.81 -35.98
N GLU A 562 -47.95 -43.80 -35.13
CA GLU A 562 -47.91 -42.35 -35.42
C GLU A 562 -48.71 -41.51 -34.38
N SER A 563 -48.01 -40.57 -33.72
CA SER A 563 -48.48 -39.25 -33.22
C SER A 563 -49.55 -39.06 -32.12
N VAL A 564 -49.29 -38.02 -31.32
CA VAL A 564 -50.16 -37.21 -30.43
C VAL A 564 -50.21 -37.58 -28.92
N GLY A 565 -49.62 -36.70 -28.10
CA GLY A 565 -50.30 -36.15 -26.91
C GLY A 565 -49.99 -36.70 -25.50
N ALA A 566 -49.27 -35.88 -24.72
CA ALA A 566 -49.45 -35.60 -23.28
C ALA A 566 -48.84 -36.49 -22.17
N THR A 567 -47.85 -35.87 -21.48
CA THR A 567 -47.55 -35.80 -20.02
C THR A 567 -47.20 -37.04 -19.20
N SER A 568 -45.97 -37.06 -18.62
CA SER A 568 -45.72 -36.64 -17.22
C SER A 568 -44.28 -36.98 -16.78
N SER A 569 -43.38 -35.99 -16.87
CA SER A 569 -42.02 -36.06 -16.34
C SER A 569 -41.95 -35.33 -15.00
N SER A 570 -41.77 -36.07 -13.92
CA SER A 570 -41.29 -35.54 -12.64
C SER A 570 -39.79 -35.23 -12.75
N ILE A 571 -39.45 -33.95 -12.94
CA ILE A 571 -38.07 -33.44 -12.79
C ILE A 571 -38.08 -32.40 -11.68
N THR A 572 -37.55 -32.80 -10.52
CA THR A 572 -37.23 -31.91 -9.40
C THR A 572 -35.98 -31.10 -9.74
N ASN A 573 -36.12 -29.83 -10.12
CA ASN A 573 -34.99 -28.90 -10.27
C ASN A 573 -34.59 -28.33 -8.90
N LYS A 574 -33.66 -29.00 -8.21
CA LYS A 574 -32.80 -28.36 -7.20
C LYS A 574 -31.62 -27.73 -7.94
N SER A 575 -31.65 -26.42 -8.16
CA SER A 575 -30.44 -25.71 -8.62
C SER A 575 -29.37 -25.79 -7.53
N SER A 576 -28.21 -26.31 -7.91
CA SER A 576 -27.09 -26.59 -7.01
C SER A 576 -26.42 -25.30 -6.54
N VAL A 577 -26.75 -24.83 -5.33
CA VAL A 577 -25.96 -23.83 -4.61
C VAL A 577 -24.58 -24.44 -4.32
N VAL A 578 -23.52 -23.92 -4.92
CA VAL A 578 -22.15 -24.28 -4.53
C VAL A 578 -21.85 -23.54 -3.24
N LYS A 579 -21.91 -24.23 -2.10
CA LYS A 579 -21.89 -23.62 -0.76
C LYS A 579 -20.52 -23.09 -0.30
N ASP A 580 -19.43 -23.38 -1.01
CA ASP A 580 -18.07 -23.08 -0.55
C ASP A 580 -17.29 -22.05 -1.41
N VAL A 581 -17.94 -21.38 -2.36
CA VAL A 581 -17.28 -20.38 -3.23
C VAL A 581 -17.70 -18.97 -2.81
N THR A 582 -16.71 -18.12 -2.56
CA THR A 582 -16.91 -16.69 -2.23
C THR A 582 -16.31 -15.81 -3.32
N CYS A 583 -16.84 -14.60 -3.46
CA CYS A 583 -16.35 -13.60 -4.40
C CYS A 583 -14.88 -13.25 -4.13
N TYR A 584 -14.10 -13.12 -5.20
CA TYR A 584 -12.70 -12.76 -5.13
C TYR A 584 -12.52 -11.36 -4.47
N PRO A 585 -11.64 -11.18 -3.47
CA PRO A 585 -11.61 -9.95 -2.68
C PRO A 585 -11.33 -8.66 -3.46
N GLN A 586 -10.41 -8.71 -4.43
CA GLN A 586 -10.11 -7.56 -5.29
C GLN A 586 -11.33 -7.16 -6.13
N ARG A 587 -12.09 -8.16 -6.60
CA ARG A 587 -13.33 -7.90 -7.33
C ARG A 587 -14.41 -7.32 -6.43
N ALA A 588 -14.58 -7.90 -5.24
CA ALA A 588 -15.50 -7.35 -4.24
C ALA A 588 -15.18 -5.88 -3.90
N ALA A 589 -13.89 -5.50 -3.88
CA ALA A 589 -13.46 -4.12 -3.68
C ALA A 589 -13.88 -3.18 -4.84
N VAL A 590 -13.72 -3.59 -6.10
CA VAL A 590 -14.23 -2.83 -7.26
C VAL A 590 -15.74 -2.67 -7.16
N LEU A 591 -16.49 -3.78 -6.99
CA LEU A 591 -17.95 -3.76 -6.86
C LEU A 591 -18.39 -2.80 -5.74
N LYS A 592 -17.72 -2.86 -4.58
CA LYS A 592 -18.00 -1.98 -3.44
C LYS A 592 -17.76 -0.52 -3.80
N SER A 593 -16.63 -0.19 -4.41
CA SER A 593 -16.30 1.18 -4.81
C SER A 593 -17.27 1.72 -5.85
N THR A 594 -17.65 0.92 -6.85
CA THR A 594 -18.62 1.30 -7.88
C THR A 594 -20.02 1.49 -7.31
N LEU A 595 -20.50 0.59 -6.43
CA LEU A 595 -21.82 0.73 -5.80
C LEU A 595 -21.91 1.95 -4.87
N ASN A 596 -20.85 2.25 -4.10
CA ASN A 596 -20.81 3.47 -3.28
C ASN A 596 -20.88 4.72 -4.14
N PHE A 597 -20.14 4.76 -5.25
CA PHE A 597 -20.21 5.86 -6.19
C PHE A 597 -21.62 6.00 -6.79
N LEU A 598 -22.23 4.89 -7.24
CA LEU A 598 -23.59 4.91 -7.81
C LEU A 598 -24.62 5.42 -6.80
N LYS A 599 -24.53 4.96 -5.53
CA LYS A 599 -25.38 5.46 -4.44
C LYS A 599 -25.30 6.98 -4.31
N LYS A 600 -24.09 7.54 -4.32
CA LYS A 600 -23.86 9.00 -4.27
C LYS A 600 -24.37 9.69 -5.53
N ALA A 601 -24.05 9.17 -6.71
CA ALA A 601 -24.42 9.78 -8.00
C ALA A 601 -25.93 9.86 -8.20
N ILE A 602 -26.71 8.90 -7.69
CA ILE A 602 -28.18 8.92 -7.75
C ILE A 602 -28.78 10.05 -6.89
N GLN A 603 -28.12 10.45 -5.81
CA GLN A 603 -28.61 11.52 -4.93
C GLN A 603 -28.23 12.92 -5.44
N ASP A 604 -27.34 12.99 -6.42
CA ASP A 604 -26.81 14.24 -6.94
C ASP A 604 -27.76 14.84 -7.99
N SER A 605 -28.13 16.11 -7.78
CA SER A 605 -29.09 16.83 -8.64
C SER A 605 -28.61 16.97 -10.08
N THR A 606 -27.29 16.97 -10.30
CA THR A 606 -26.66 17.08 -11.62
C THR A 606 -27.00 15.88 -12.52
N PHE A 607 -27.38 14.72 -11.97
CA PHE A 607 -27.77 13.53 -12.73
C PHE A 607 -29.28 13.34 -12.89
N SER A 608 -30.12 14.26 -12.42
CA SER A 608 -31.59 14.09 -12.42
C SER A 608 -32.15 13.57 -13.75
N ASP A 609 -31.69 14.07 -14.90
CA ASP A 609 -32.11 13.59 -16.23
C ASP A 609 -31.59 12.19 -16.59
N ASN A 610 -30.36 11.86 -16.20
CA ASN A 610 -29.69 10.59 -16.50
C ASN A 610 -30.14 9.44 -15.57
N ILE A 611 -30.62 9.76 -14.36
CA ILE A 611 -31.05 8.78 -13.35
C ILE A 611 -32.28 8.01 -13.84
N ARG A 612 -33.21 8.64 -14.56
CA ARG A 612 -34.45 7.99 -15.01
C ARG A 612 -34.21 6.72 -15.82
N HIS A 613 -33.22 6.73 -16.71
CA HIS A 613 -32.88 5.59 -17.56
C HIS A 613 -31.94 4.57 -16.91
N LEU A 614 -31.40 4.87 -15.72
CA LEU A 614 -30.42 4.03 -15.02
C LEU A 614 -30.94 2.61 -14.75
N MET A 615 -32.21 2.53 -14.34
CA MET A 615 -32.88 1.28 -13.98
C MET A 615 -33.61 0.62 -15.16
N GLU A 616 -33.49 1.16 -16.37
CA GLU A 616 -33.97 0.53 -17.61
C GLU A 616 -32.85 -0.28 -18.31
N GLY A 617 -31.59 -0.09 -17.90
CA GLY A 617 -30.41 -0.72 -18.48
C GLY A 617 -30.00 -2.06 -17.84
N SER A 618 -28.69 -2.32 -17.79
CA SER A 618 -28.14 -3.56 -17.22
C SER A 618 -27.99 -3.56 -15.69
N LEU A 619 -28.05 -2.39 -15.06
CA LEU A 619 -27.88 -2.22 -13.61
C LEU A 619 -28.86 -3.09 -12.78
N PRO A 620 -30.18 -3.14 -13.05
CA PRO A 620 -31.10 -3.96 -12.28
C PRO A 620 -30.73 -5.45 -12.30
N ARG A 621 -30.27 -5.96 -13.44
CA ARG A 621 -29.83 -7.37 -13.56
C ARG A 621 -28.63 -7.62 -12.67
N SER A 622 -27.68 -6.69 -12.63
CA SER A 622 -26.48 -6.79 -11.80
C SER A 622 -26.82 -6.74 -10.31
N LEU A 623 -27.69 -5.82 -9.90
CA LEU A 623 -28.18 -5.70 -8.53
C LEU A 623 -28.94 -6.95 -8.07
N LYS A 624 -29.87 -7.46 -8.90
CA LYS A 624 -30.61 -8.71 -8.63
C LYS A 624 -29.67 -9.87 -8.32
N HIS A 625 -28.59 -10.03 -9.09
CA HIS A 625 -27.64 -11.12 -8.87
C HIS A 625 -26.87 -10.96 -7.56
N ILE A 626 -26.42 -9.74 -7.23
CA ILE A 626 -25.72 -9.46 -5.97
C ILE A 626 -26.64 -9.75 -4.77
N ILE A 627 -27.87 -9.24 -4.80
CA ILE A 627 -28.88 -9.41 -3.74
C ILE A 627 -29.25 -10.91 -3.61
N SER A 628 -29.44 -11.60 -4.74
CA SER A 628 -29.72 -13.03 -4.80
C SER A 628 -28.57 -13.91 -4.31
N ASN A 629 -27.35 -13.40 -4.13
CA ASN A 629 -26.17 -14.19 -3.71
C ASN A 629 -25.37 -13.56 -2.55
N ALA A 630 -26.07 -13.05 -1.52
CA ALA A 630 -25.46 -12.50 -0.30
C ALA A 630 -24.33 -13.36 0.33
N GLU A 631 -24.46 -14.70 0.35
CA GLU A 631 -23.42 -15.59 0.89
C GLU A 631 -22.12 -15.56 0.07
N TYR A 632 -22.24 -15.44 -1.25
CA TYR A 632 -21.09 -15.38 -2.16
C TYR A 632 -20.40 -14.00 -2.12
N TYR A 633 -21.19 -12.91 -2.14
CA TYR A 633 -20.64 -11.53 -2.17
C TYR A 633 -20.31 -10.96 -0.79
N GLY A 634 -20.90 -11.51 0.26
CA GLY A 634 -20.82 -11.01 1.63
C GLY A 634 -21.84 -9.91 1.96
N PRO A 635 -22.05 -9.63 3.26
CA PRO A 635 -23.10 -8.75 3.76
C PRO A 635 -22.92 -7.30 3.32
N THR A 636 -21.68 -6.82 3.19
CA THR A 636 -21.41 -5.43 2.78
C THR A 636 -21.90 -5.12 1.37
N LEU A 637 -21.66 -6.02 0.41
CA LEU A 637 -22.12 -5.83 -0.97
C LEU A 637 -23.63 -6.02 -1.08
N PHE A 638 -24.21 -6.94 -0.32
CA PHE A 638 -25.66 -7.08 -0.21
C PHE A 638 -26.32 -5.78 0.26
N MET A 639 -25.85 -5.21 1.37
CA MET A 639 -26.39 -3.96 1.92
C MET A 639 -26.23 -2.79 0.94
N LEU A 640 -25.06 -2.65 0.31
CA LEU A 640 -24.82 -1.59 -0.68
C LEU A 640 -25.71 -1.73 -1.92
N ALA A 641 -25.93 -2.95 -2.41
CA ALA A 641 -26.81 -3.19 -3.55
C ALA A 641 -28.27 -2.83 -3.21
N THR A 642 -28.74 -3.21 -2.01
CA THR A 642 -30.06 -2.82 -1.52
C THR A 642 -30.18 -1.31 -1.34
N ASP A 643 -29.17 -0.66 -0.75
CA ASP A 643 -29.11 0.79 -0.58
C ASP A 643 -29.22 1.53 -1.91
N VAL A 644 -28.55 1.06 -2.97
CA VAL A 644 -28.65 1.68 -4.30
C VAL A 644 -30.08 1.63 -4.83
N VAL A 645 -30.78 0.50 -4.66
CA VAL A 645 -32.21 0.38 -5.05
C VAL A 645 -33.07 1.32 -4.21
N THR A 646 -32.86 1.32 -2.88
CA THR A 646 -33.62 2.17 -1.95
C THR A 646 -33.46 3.65 -2.24
N VAL A 647 -32.22 4.11 -2.43
CA VAL A 647 -31.91 5.51 -2.75
C VAL A 647 -32.54 5.91 -4.09
N TYR A 648 -32.53 5.02 -5.09
CA TYR A 648 -33.20 5.28 -6.36
C TYR A 648 -34.72 5.46 -6.21
N VAL A 649 -35.38 4.58 -5.45
CA VAL A 649 -36.83 4.67 -5.19
C VAL A 649 -37.19 5.97 -4.48
N PHE A 650 -36.35 6.42 -3.53
CA PHE A 650 -36.57 7.69 -2.85
C PHE A 650 -36.39 8.90 -3.78
N GLN A 651 -35.46 8.83 -4.73
CA GLN A 651 -35.17 9.93 -5.64
C GLN A 651 -36.21 10.03 -6.77
N GLU A 652 -36.64 8.90 -7.35
CA GLU A 652 -37.65 8.84 -8.42
C GLU A 652 -38.83 7.93 -8.03
N PRO A 653 -39.72 8.35 -7.11
CA PRO A 653 -40.86 7.54 -6.67
C PRO A 653 -41.85 7.19 -7.80
N SER A 654 -41.88 8.00 -8.86
CA SER A 654 -42.74 7.80 -10.03
C SER A 654 -42.39 6.54 -10.83
N LEU A 655 -41.15 6.05 -10.74
CA LEU A 655 -40.66 4.88 -11.47
C LEU A 655 -40.75 3.58 -10.66
N LEU A 656 -41.39 3.61 -9.48
CA LEU A 656 -41.55 2.44 -8.62
C LEU A 656 -42.27 1.29 -9.35
N SER A 657 -43.34 1.58 -10.10
CA SER A 657 -44.08 0.55 -10.85
C SER A 657 -43.19 -0.15 -11.88
N SER A 658 -42.30 0.59 -12.56
CA SER A 658 -41.33 0.02 -13.51
C SER A 658 -40.31 -0.89 -12.80
N LEU A 659 -39.88 -0.54 -11.58
CA LEU A 659 -39.00 -1.40 -10.78
C LEU A 659 -39.71 -2.69 -10.32
N GLN A 660 -41.00 -2.59 -9.99
CA GLN A 660 -41.83 -3.75 -9.65
C GLN A 660 -42.02 -4.68 -10.84
N GLU A 661 -42.33 -4.13 -12.03
CA GLU A 661 -42.40 -4.91 -13.28
C GLU A 661 -41.06 -5.55 -13.63
N ASN A 662 -39.96 -4.84 -13.37
CA ASN A 662 -38.62 -5.38 -13.50
C ASN A 662 -38.30 -6.45 -12.44
N GLY A 663 -39.15 -6.70 -11.44
CA GLY A 663 -39.01 -7.75 -10.42
C GLY A 663 -37.83 -7.57 -9.46
N ILE A 664 -37.21 -6.39 -9.38
CA ILE A 664 -36.09 -6.15 -8.46
C ILE A 664 -36.57 -5.95 -7.02
N THR A 665 -37.74 -5.33 -6.83
CA THR A 665 -38.35 -5.13 -5.52
C THR A 665 -38.69 -6.46 -4.85
N ASP A 666 -39.17 -7.42 -5.63
CA ASP A 666 -39.55 -8.73 -5.11
C ASP A 666 -38.32 -9.56 -4.72
N VAL A 667 -37.24 -9.48 -5.52
CA VAL A 667 -35.95 -10.09 -5.18
C VAL A 667 -35.38 -9.50 -3.89
N VAL A 668 -35.50 -8.17 -3.68
CA VAL A 668 -35.10 -7.53 -2.41
C VAL A 668 -35.93 -8.07 -1.25
N LEU A 669 -37.26 -8.09 -1.39
CA LEU A 669 -38.17 -8.55 -0.33
C LEU A 669 -37.91 -10.02 0.02
N GLN A 670 -37.83 -10.89 -0.98
CA GLN A 670 -37.56 -12.31 -0.78
C GLN A 670 -36.17 -12.54 -0.19
N ALA A 671 -35.15 -11.80 -0.62
CA ALA A 671 -33.81 -11.91 -0.05
C ALA A 671 -33.78 -11.47 1.42
N LEU A 672 -34.51 -10.42 1.81
CA LEU A 672 -34.60 -9.99 3.21
C LEU A 672 -35.36 -10.98 4.10
N LEU A 673 -36.33 -11.72 3.54
CA LEU A 673 -37.13 -12.71 4.28
C LEU A 673 -36.44 -14.08 4.39
N VAL A 674 -35.72 -14.50 3.35
CA VAL A 674 -35.16 -15.85 3.23
C VAL A 674 -33.72 -15.91 3.73
N LYS A 675 -32.97 -14.81 3.68
CA LYS A 675 -31.53 -14.84 4.00
C LYS A 675 -31.24 -14.36 5.39
N GLU A 676 -30.56 -15.21 6.16
CA GLU A 676 -29.91 -14.82 7.40
C GLU A 676 -28.63 -14.02 7.08
N VAL A 677 -28.77 -12.72 6.88
CA VAL A 677 -27.61 -11.83 6.79
C VAL A 677 -27.23 -11.43 8.22
N CYS A 678 -26.26 -12.13 8.83
CA CYS A 678 -25.74 -11.72 10.14
C CYS A 678 -25.08 -10.34 10.03
N ASN A 679 -25.61 -9.37 10.80
CA ASN A 679 -25.10 -7.99 10.91
C ASN A 679 -23.66 -7.92 11.40
#